data_AF-A0A2B4STL9-F1
#
_entry.id   AF-A0A2B4STL9-F1
#
_cell.length_a   1.000
_cell.length_b   1.000
_cell.length_c   1.000
_cell.angle_alpha   90.00
_cell.angle_beta   90.00
_cell.angle_gamma   90.00
#
_symmetry.space_group_name_H-M   'P 1'
#
loop_
_entity.id
_entity.type
_entity.pdbx_description
1 polymer ?
#
loop_
_entity_poly.entity_id
_entity_poly.type
_entity_poly.pdbx_seq_one_letter_code
_entity_poly.pdbx_strand_id
1 'polypeptide(L)'
;MLARGPLLPSAARTSQVDAEVNCPQRYTAMSHWLEIVRSTLTFLRGKLLKLFYFNGDRRTIPTCPVEPVISFSPYVGVATHTASSSNCGHAARYNLPFFVDRMGCEYMEWTTTAHEAVPGHHLQEEGFKAIFQPRIAPCPSVLKPSSATAYKEGWATYAEHPLMSLDSDLYAEQPLRYYGVIKSQIWRALRLVIDTSLHYKNMSRDEALTMFRQYMWENSDITRKEISRYQAGPGQATSYMIGQLEIWRMRNESEASLGSQYDIRDFHYHVLLQGNMPLWFVDEHIKKFYVGCVLSGASDGDTEKCFSDFDKIGFSSGLQTSKMSELEGLVLMVKSQSTKSETHERSEGENREDDEIGKCAFSAEAKRVGLLEFLKRIDSTVRELHPYDAGFMTGVSVEEMKKIFQPYNPTPESIKAISERAHSMLKELRSLKIDKKLLLASERRMIAKTDHFLKHYFGRPFENNYLAGYWMLGPGRYCSRTFKGITSIKKQLSTVFLFFTPQTASELEEILNLLAKFKTGINQFKENLKSGIRTGMVGSVTVCKEGRECLEDIYIEVSSQQSGRGILSAFQDQISTFVSKISSEEAEKIIAKHGMNGTVLVEESLVRNVGSPLLDLFEYFENEHLPHCLPTNISSGLGTLPVDHVYLNGSKTLERTNPTFREGDTVLPGKDSYKNFLSYYTTQDITPEAAKAHKDGGTAVLPQWYRDGTAVVPRWCRGGAAVVPRWCRAEVQDLGWEMLEKLYRQAVDIAKTIMGQDIEETAVNQFAKYLNSTEMYFNENPFPENESNEEAFRKCKSEEAAQNYCPERYKTMLKWLDLSRKTMSRILPKLTGLFYFTGNKTTVPTCPVAMEISFVPLQPVQSYSSSTSSCRTPGKYNVPFFVDRMGPKYFEFTVNALEASPGHHLQSQGYKENFGHVCEEGVNFQFLRDVTAIAIREGWGLYSENPLATQDTDLYQNRILERYGALKGQIWRALRLIIDTGLHSKNMTRDEAINLFQRYMWDYSDVVPNEVSRYEAYPGQATAYMTGQLAIWRMRNETSKKLGANFKIQDFHYQVLSQGEVPISYLQTHIEEYTNCVLHEGGNGCSDTHIMVDEEEHNGQTSAIDERQQRVMLEKLNQLYPADSYIF
;
A
#
# COMPACT_ATOMS: atom_id res chain seq x y z
N MET A 1 -32.24 -31.44 -42.62
CA MET A 1 -31.30 -31.58 -43.76
C MET A 1 -30.21 -30.54 -43.54
N LEU A 2 -28.92 -30.79 -43.74
CA LEU A 2 -28.26 -31.92 -44.42
C LEU A 2 -27.43 -32.82 -43.46
N ALA A 3 -27.15 -34.03 -43.95
CA ALA A 3 -26.05 -34.98 -43.68
C ALA A 3 -25.00 -34.59 -42.60
N ARG A 4 -24.56 -35.46 -41.67
CA ARG A 4 -24.27 -36.91 -41.73
C ARG A 4 -23.33 -37.34 -42.88
N GLY A 5 -22.04 -37.07 -42.71
CA GLY A 5 -20.93 -37.72 -43.41
C GLY A 5 -20.03 -36.78 -44.21
N PRO A 6 -18.77 -37.18 -44.52
CA PRO A 6 -18.07 -38.37 -44.07
C PRO A 6 -17.23 -38.13 -42.79
N LEU A 7 -16.69 -39.21 -42.22
CA LEU A 7 -15.52 -39.13 -41.34
C LEU A 7 -14.30 -38.79 -42.20
N LEU A 8 -13.88 -37.51 -42.20
CA LEU A 8 -12.52 -37.18 -42.67
C LEU A 8 -11.48 -37.78 -41.70
N PRO A 9 -10.35 -38.26 -42.22
CA PRO A 9 -9.82 -39.54 -41.77
C PRO A 9 -9.16 -39.52 -40.39
N SER A 10 -9.12 -40.70 -39.77
CA SER A 10 -8.31 -41.00 -38.59
C SER A 10 -6.81 -41.05 -38.95
N ALA A 11 -6.26 -39.91 -39.33
CA ALA A 11 -4.87 -39.67 -39.70
C ALA A 11 -4.31 -38.53 -38.83
N ALA A 12 -3.53 -38.81 -37.77
CA ALA A 12 -3.15 -40.13 -37.29
C ALA A 12 -3.08 -40.18 -35.76
N ARG A 13 -3.42 -41.35 -35.19
CA ARG A 13 -2.74 -41.84 -33.99
C ARG A 13 -1.45 -42.54 -34.41
N THR A 14 -0.52 -41.77 -34.98
CA THR A 14 0.89 -42.15 -34.90
C THR A 14 1.30 -42.12 -33.42
N SER A 15 2.28 -42.96 -33.11
CA SER A 15 2.90 -43.11 -31.80
C SER A 15 3.40 -41.79 -31.20
N GLN A 16 3.74 -41.84 -29.91
CA GLN A 16 4.84 -41.03 -29.39
C GLN A 16 6.11 -41.38 -30.17
N VAL A 17 6.33 -40.65 -31.26
CA VAL A 17 7.57 -40.54 -32.02
C VAL A 17 7.76 -39.04 -32.17
N ASP A 18 8.98 -38.59 -31.91
CA ASP A 18 9.32 -37.19 -31.74
C ASP A 18 8.92 -36.38 -32.97
N ALA A 19 7.85 -35.60 -32.81
CA ALA A 19 7.50 -34.54 -33.72
C ALA A 19 8.47 -33.38 -33.49
N GLU A 20 9.73 -33.56 -33.94
CA GLU A 20 10.74 -32.51 -34.00
C GLU A 20 10.08 -31.22 -34.52
N VAL A 21 10.34 -30.10 -33.83
CA VAL A 21 9.65 -28.84 -34.09
C VAL A 21 10.10 -28.30 -35.45
N ASN A 22 9.41 -28.74 -36.50
CA ASN A 22 9.70 -28.40 -37.89
C ASN A 22 9.24 -26.96 -38.17
N CYS A 23 10.01 -26.00 -37.64
CA CYS A 23 9.79 -24.56 -37.74
C CYS A 23 9.41 -24.07 -39.15
N PRO A 24 10.01 -24.57 -40.25
CA PRO A 24 9.56 -24.29 -41.62
C PRO A 24 8.04 -24.46 -41.84
N GLN A 25 7.41 -25.52 -41.33
CA GLN A 25 5.97 -25.75 -41.52
C GLN A 25 5.11 -24.72 -40.77
N ARG A 26 5.48 -24.39 -39.52
CA ARG A 26 4.79 -23.34 -38.73
C ARG A 26 4.95 -21.96 -39.38
N TYR A 27 6.12 -21.67 -39.95
CA TYR A 27 6.38 -20.42 -40.67
C TYR A 27 5.48 -20.27 -41.91
N THR A 28 5.37 -21.32 -42.74
CA THR A 28 4.49 -21.32 -43.92
C THR A 28 3.01 -21.17 -43.54
N ALA A 29 2.54 -21.92 -42.54
CA ALA A 29 1.15 -21.83 -42.08
C ALA A 29 0.79 -20.42 -41.54
N MET A 30 1.69 -19.81 -40.76
CA MET A 30 1.50 -18.45 -40.26
C MET A 30 1.58 -17.40 -41.39
N SER A 31 2.42 -17.62 -42.41
CA SER A 31 2.50 -16.72 -43.57
C SER A 31 1.19 -16.69 -44.37
N HIS A 32 0.54 -17.84 -44.55
CA HIS A 32 -0.79 -17.94 -45.16
C HIS A 32 -1.87 -17.30 -44.29
N TRP A 33 -1.80 -17.45 -42.95
CA TRP A 33 -2.74 -16.79 -42.04
C TRP A 33 -2.67 -15.25 -42.14
N LEU A 34 -1.47 -14.68 -42.22
CA LEU A 34 -1.28 -13.23 -42.45
C LEU A 34 -1.92 -12.76 -43.78
N GLU A 35 -1.91 -13.58 -44.83
CA GLU A 35 -2.50 -13.26 -46.13
C GLU A 35 -4.04 -13.24 -46.08
N ILE A 36 -4.65 -14.26 -45.46
CA ILE A 36 -6.10 -14.32 -45.20
C ILE A 36 -6.55 -13.05 -44.46
N VAL A 37 -5.82 -12.65 -43.42
CA VAL A 37 -6.15 -11.46 -42.63
C VAL A 37 -5.98 -10.16 -43.42
N ARG A 38 -4.93 -10.01 -44.25
CA ARG A 38 -4.77 -8.85 -45.14
C ARG A 38 -5.90 -8.72 -46.14
N SER A 39 -6.36 -9.85 -46.69
CA SER A 39 -7.53 -9.92 -47.58
C SER A 39 -8.81 -9.51 -46.85
N THR A 40 -9.05 -10.05 -45.65
CA THR A 40 -10.21 -9.70 -44.80
C THR A 40 -10.23 -8.22 -44.41
N LEU A 41 -9.12 -7.65 -43.94
CA LEU A 41 -8.99 -6.22 -43.62
C LEU A 41 -9.32 -5.32 -44.83
N THR A 42 -8.89 -5.72 -46.02
CA THR A 42 -9.15 -4.99 -47.27
C THR A 42 -10.63 -5.00 -47.63
N PHE A 43 -11.32 -6.14 -47.50
CA PHE A 43 -12.76 -6.22 -47.71
C PHE A 43 -13.55 -5.39 -46.69
N LEU A 44 -13.27 -5.56 -45.39
CA LEU A 44 -14.06 -4.95 -44.32
C LEU A 44 -14.03 -3.41 -44.42
N ARG A 45 -12.86 -2.82 -44.73
CA ARG A 45 -12.72 -1.38 -45.01
C ARG A 45 -13.69 -0.87 -46.08
N GLY A 46 -13.91 -1.62 -47.14
CA GLY A 46 -14.82 -1.27 -48.23
C GLY A 46 -16.31 -1.21 -47.84
N LYS A 47 -16.70 -1.73 -46.67
CA LYS A 47 -18.08 -1.72 -46.17
C LYS A 47 -18.34 -0.63 -45.11
N LEU A 48 -17.30 -0.05 -44.50
CA LEU A 48 -17.43 0.88 -43.36
C LEU A 48 -18.21 2.16 -43.71
N LEU A 49 -18.17 2.61 -44.96
CA LEU A 49 -18.89 3.80 -45.45
C LEU A 49 -20.42 3.73 -45.26
N LYS A 50 -20.99 2.53 -45.11
CA LYS A 50 -22.42 2.33 -44.78
C LYS A 50 -22.73 2.51 -43.27
N LEU A 51 -21.73 2.48 -42.38
CA LEU A 51 -21.91 2.47 -40.90
C LEU A 51 -21.31 3.66 -40.15
N PHE A 52 -20.36 4.39 -40.74
CA PHE A 52 -19.66 5.49 -40.09
C PHE A 52 -19.35 6.61 -41.08
N TYR A 53 -19.15 7.84 -40.59
CA TYR A 53 -18.73 8.97 -41.42
C TYR A 53 -17.22 8.95 -41.68
N PHE A 54 -16.85 9.09 -42.96
CA PHE A 54 -15.47 9.26 -43.41
C PHE A 54 -15.39 10.43 -44.39
N ASN A 55 -14.28 11.17 -44.30
CA ASN A 55 -13.91 12.37 -45.06
C ASN A 55 -14.60 13.70 -44.65
N GLY A 56 -13.76 14.73 -44.50
CA GLY A 56 -14.14 16.15 -44.59
C GLY A 56 -14.73 16.78 -43.34
N ASP A 57 -15.78 16.17 -42.77
CA ASP A 57 -16.62 16.83 -41.77
C ASP A 57 -16.19 16.53 -40.31
N ARG A 58 -16.62 17.36 -39.34
CA ARG A 58 -16.28 17.26 -37.89
C ARG A 58 -16.64 15.92 -37.22
N ARG A 59 -17.41 15.06 -37.91
CA ARG A 59 -17.86 13.72 -37.51
C ARG A 59 -16.99 12.56 -38.05
N THR A 60 -15.97 12.87 -38.87
CA THR A 60 -15.10 11.89 -39.53
C THR A 60 -14.33 11.02 -38.53
N ILE A 61 -14.27 9.70 -38.77
CA ILE A 61 -13.29 8.80 -38.13
C ILE A 61 -12.06 8.64 -39.05
N PRO A 62 -10.88 9.18 -38.70
CA PRO A 62 -9.61 8.79 -39.30
C PRO A 62 -9.18 7.43 -38.74
N THR A 63 -8.68 6.54 -39.60
CA THR A 63 -8.10 5.27 -39.17
C THR A 63 -6.63 5.23 -39.54
N CYS A 64 -5.75 5.07 -38.55
CA CYS A 64 -4.38 4.65 -38.80
C CYS A 64 -4.34 3.30 -39.56
N PRO A 65 -3.23 2.95 -40.24
CA PRO A 65 -3.06 1.57 -40.69
C PRO A 65 -3.10 0.60 -39.49
N VAL A 66 -3.75 -0.56 -39.70
CA VAL A 66 -3.66 -1.73 -38.84
C VAL A 66 -2.97 -2.84 -39.62
N GLU A 67 -1.95 -3.44 -39.03
CA GLU A 67 -1.09 -4.45 -39.64
C GLU A 67 -1.24 -5.78 -38.88
N PRO A 68 -1.48 -6.91 -39.58
CA PRO A 68 -1.44 -8.21 -38.95
C PRO A 68 0.00 -8.65 -38.73
N VAL A 69 0.29 -9.11 -37.51
CA VAL A 69 1.64 -9.47 -37.03
C VAL A 69 1.62 -10.80 -36.28
N ILE A 70 2.77 -11.47 -36.24
CA ILE A 70 2.92 -12.76 -35.56
C ILE A 70 3.24 -12.51 -34.08
N SER A 71 2.40 -13.02 -33.18
CA SER A 71 2.62 -13.01 -31.74
C SER A 71 3.35 -14.27 -31.29
N PHE A 72 4.66 -14.14 -31.08
CA PHE A 72 5.51 -15.18 -30.47
C PHE A 72 5.38 -15.24 -28.94
N SER A 73 4.22 -14.87 -28.38
CA SER A 73 3.93 -15.01 -26.95
C SER A 73 3.17 -16.31 -26.68
N PRO A 74 3.66 -17.23 -25.82
CA PRO A 74 2.99 -18.50 -25.52
C PRO A 74 1.68 -18.33 -24.72
N TYR A 75 1.49 -17.14 -24.13
CA TYR A 75 0.32 -16.77 -23.34
C TYR A 75 -0.86 -16.27 -24.18
N VAL A 76 -0.62 -15.86 -25.43
CA VAL A 76 -1.65 -15.38 -26.35
C VAL A 76 -2.37 -16.60 -26.95
N GLY A 77 -3.53 -16.95 -26.40
CA GLY A 77 -4.34 -18.12 -26.80
C GLY A 77 -5.40 -17.85 -27.87
N VAL A 78 -5.69 -16.58 -28.14
CA VAL A 78 -6.56 -16.05 -29.20
C VAL A 78 -5.88 -14.80 -29.76
N ALA A 79 -6.23 -14.36 -30.97
CA ALA A 79 -5.64 -13.15 -31.55
C ALA A 79 -6.11 -11.88 -30.82
N THR A 80 -5.32 -10.80 -30.86
CA THR A 80 -5.56 -9.58 -30.05
C THR A 80 -5.14 -8.27 -30.73
N HIS A 81 -5.84 -7.17 -30.45
CA HIS A 81 -5.52 -5.81 -30.90
C HIS A 81 -4.41 -5.15 -30.09
N THR A 82 -3.69 -4.22 -30.71
CA THR A 82 -2.87 -3.20 -30.04
C THR A 82 -3.01 -1.87 -30.78
N ALA A 83 -3.39 -0.82 -30.05
CA ALA A 83 -3.65 0.51 -30.60
C ALA A 83 -2.45 1.10 -31.38
N SER A 84 -2.74 1.99 -32.33
CA SER A 84 -1.72 2.84 -32.96
C SER A 84 -1.09 3.82 -31.95
N SER A 85 0.02 4.47 -32.30
CA SER A 85 0.41 5.71 -31.61
C SER A 85 -0.52 6.87 -32.00
N SER A 86 -0.66 7.90 -31.15
CA SER A 86 -1.63 9.00 -31.32
C SER A 86 -1.59 9.73 -32.67
N ASN A 87 -0.46 9.66 -33.39
CA ASN A 87 -0.21 10.33 -34.66
C ASN A 87 -0.03 9.33 -35.81
N CYS A 88 -0.51 8.08 -35.66
CA CYS A 88 -0.32 6.94 -36.58
C CYS A 88 1.14 6.54 -36.90
N GLY A 89 2.15 7.19 -36.32
CA GLY A 89 3.58 6.93 -36.59
C GLY A 89 4.04 5.51 -36.24
N HIS A 90 3.28 4.78 -35.41
CA HIS A 90 3.28 3.33 -35.39
C HIS A 90 1.87 2.83 -35.72
N ALA A 91 1.79 1.94 -36.71
CA ALA A 91 0.54 1.25 -37.08
C ALA A 91 -0.05 0.50 -35.87
N ALA A 92 -1.38 0.42 -35.83
CA ALA A 92 -2.05 -0.52 -34.94
C ALA A 92 -1.70 -1.96 -35.34
N ARG A 93 -1.73 -2.90 -34.40
CA ARG A 93 -1.37 -4.30 -34.64
C ARG A 93 -2.54 -5.22 -34.37
N TYR A 94 -2.71 -6.20 -35.25
CA TYR A 94 -3.58 -7.35 -35.04
C TYR A 94 -2.70 -8.60 -34.87
N ASN A 95 -2.59 -9.08 -33.64
CA ASN A 95 -1.55 -10.01 -33.20
C ASN A 95 -2.06 -11.46 -33.26
N LEU A 96 -1.54 -12.27 -34.18
CA LEU A 96 -1.96 -13.67 -34.38
C LEU A 96 -1.13 -14.63 -33.51
N PRO A 97 -1.72 -15.58 -32.76
CA PRO A 97 -0.99 -16.45 -31.84
C PRO A 97 -0.13 -17.51 -32.56
N PHE A 98 1.17 -17.55 -32.28
CA PHE A 98 2.09 -18.56 -32.86
C PHE A 98 2.07 -19.91 -32.11
N PHE A 99 1.77 -19.89 -30.81
CA PHE A 99 1.85 -21.05 -29.91
C PHE A 99 0.46 -21.66 -29.62
N VAL A 100 -0.21 -22.09 -30.69
CA VAL A 100 -1.46 -22.85 -30.64
C VAL A 100 -1.37 -24.10 -31.51
N ASP A 101 -1.89 -25.23 -31.00
CA ASP A 101 -1.82 -26.54 -31.69
C ASP A 101 -2.75 -26.64 -32.90
N ARG A 102 -3.67 -25.69 -33.02
CA ARG A 102 -4.38 -25.36 -34.25
C ARG A 102 -4.28 -23.86 -34.46
N MET A 103 -3.54 -23.46 -35.49
CA MET A 103 -3.60 -22.10 -36.04
C MET A 103 -5.02 -21.83 -36.56
N GLY A 104 -5.38 -20.55 -36.72
CA GLY A 104 -6.76 -20.08 -36.79
C GLY A 104 -7.68 -20.83 -37.74
N CYS A 105 -8.92 -21.06 -37.30
CA CYS A 105 -9.98 -21.50 -38.20
C CYS A 105 -10.33 -20.37 -39.18
N GLU A 106 -10.01 -20.52 -40.46
CA GLU A 106 -10.25 -19.50 -41.50
C GLU A 106 -11.69 -18.94 -41.49
N TYR A 107 -12.69 -19.79 -41.24
CA TYR A 107 -14.10 -19.38 -41.15
C TYR A 107 -14.40 -18.47 -39.94
N MET A 108 -13.61 -18.55 -38.86
CA MET A 108 -13.67 -17.63 -37.72
C MET A 108 -12.93 -16.31 -37.99
N GLU A 109 -11.93 -16.31 -38.88
CA GLU A 109 -10.99 -15.19 -39.04
C GLU A 109 -11.68 -13.88 -39.42
N TRP A 110 -12.82 -13.99 -40.10
CA TRP A 110 -13.73 -12.87 -40.38
C TRP A 110 -14.22 -12.15 -39.12
N THR A 111 -14.72 -12.92 -38.14
CA THR A 111 -15.26 -12.40 -36.88
C THR A 111 -14.15 -11.82 -36.01
N THR A 112 -12.99 -12.48 -35.99
CA THR A 112 -11.84 -12.05 -35.18
C THR A 112 -11.22 -10.78 -35.76
N THR A 113 -11.08 -10.68 -37.08
CA THR A 113 -10.63 -9.45 -37.73
C THR A 113 -11.64 -8.31 -37.52
N ALA A 114 -12.95 -8.57 -37.54
CA ALA A 114 -13.96 -7.55 -37.24
C ALA A 114 -13.92 -7.07 -35.77
N HIS A 115 -13.68 -7.99 -34.83
CA HIS A 115 -13.61 -7.72 -33.38
C HIS A 115 -12.34 -6.96 -32.98
N GLU A 116 -11.19 -7.38 -33.48
CA GLU A 116 -9.88 -6.83 -33.11
C GLU A 116 -9.50 -5.61 -33.97
N ALA A 117 -9.86 -5.61 -35.26
CA ALA A 117 -9.56 -4.51 -36.18
C ALA A 117 -10.82 -3.67 -36.49
N VAL A 118 -11.24 -3.57 -37.76
CA VAL A 118 -12.36 -2.71 -38.17
C VAL A 118 -13.67 -3.52 -38.22
N PRO A 119 -14.73 -3.13 -37.49
CA PRO A 119 -14.97 -1.89 -36.76
C PRO A 119 -14.88 -2.01 -35.23
N GLY A 120 -14.34 -3.12 -34.70
CA GLY A 120 -14.18 -3.37 -33.27
C GLY A 120 -13.08 -2.52 -32.61
N HIS A 121 -12.16 -3.15 -31.88
CA HIS A 121 -11.20 -2.44 -31.02
C HIS A 121 -10.37 -1.37 -31.73
N HIS A 122 -9.87 -1.62 -32.94
CA HIS A 122 -9.11 -0.61 -33.69
C HIS A 122 -9.97 0.63 -33.99
N LEU A 123 -11.12 0.48 -34.64
CA LEU A 123 -11.97 1.64 -34.98
C LEU A 123 -12.53 2.33 -33.73
N GLN A 124 -12.78 1.59 -32.64
CA GLN A 124 -13.17 2.16 -31.35
C GLN A 124 -12.07 3.04 -30.75
N GLU A 125 -10.81 2.59 -30.77
CA GLU A 125 -9.69 3.29 -30.15
C GLU A 125 -9.19 4.45 -31.03
N GLU A 126 -9.18 4.30 -32.36
CA GLU A 126 -8.87 5.40 -33.29
C GLU A 126 -10.00 6.46 -33.34
N GLY A 127 -11.26 6.04 -33.33
CA GLY A 127 -12.42 6.94 -33.27
C GLY A 127 -12.41 7.83 -32.01
N PHE A 128 -12.07 7.26 -30.85
CA PHE A 128 -11.88 8.01 -29.61
C PHE A 128 -10.73 9.03 -29.71
N LYS A 129 -9.56 8.61 -30.20
CA LYS A 129 -8.39 9.49 -30.40
C LYS A 129 -8.67 10.67 -31.33
N ALA A 130 -9.57 10.50 -32.30
CA ALA A 130 -9.84 11.52 -33.30
C ALA A 130 -11.03 12.42 -33.00
N ILE A 131 -12.13 11.87 -32.45
CA ILE A 131 -13.36 12.61 -32.22
C ILE A 131 -13.31 13.34 -30.86
N PHE A 132 -12.82 12.68 -29.82
CA PHE A 132 -12.89 13.17 -28.43
C PHE A 132 -11.59 13.88 -28.00
N GLN A 133 -10.45 13.24 -28.23
CA GLN A 133 -9.15 13.74 -27.74
C GLN A 133 -8.80 15.17 -28.22
N PRO A 134 -9.15 15.63 -29.45
CA PRO A 134 -8.86 17.01 -29.88
C PRO A 134 -9.86 18.05 -29.39
N ARG A 135 -11.05 17.64 -28.93
CA ARG A 135 -12.14 18.55 -28.51
C ARG A 135 -12.06 18.96 -27.04
N ILE A 136 -11.07 18.45 -26.31
CA ILE A 136 -10.92 18.65 -24.87
C ILE A 136 -9.61 19.40 -24.64
N ALA A 137 -9.73 20.70 -24.35
CA ALA A 137 -8.64 21.52 -23.81
C ALA A 137 -7.96 20.74 -22.67
N PRO A 138 -6.62 20.71 -22.60
CA PRO A 138 -5.87 19.58 -22.11
C PRO A 138 -6.18 19.33 -20.65
N CYS A 139 -7.15 18.45 -20.45
CA CYS A 139 -7.54 17.94 -19.15
C CYS A 139 -6.21 17.37 -18.54
N PRO A 140 -5.82 17.53 -17.25
CA PRO A 140 -4.57 16.93 -16.67
C PRO A 140 -4.48 15.38 -16.74
N SER A 141 -3.74 14.44 -16.10
CA SER A 141 -3.73 12.98 -16.57
C SER A 141 -4.19 11.90 -15.58
N VAL A 142 -5.48 11.95 -15.33
CA VAL A 142 -6.37 10.95 -14.73
C VAL A 142 -7.44 10.40 -15.80
N LEU A 143 -8.44 11.13 -16.33
CA LEU A 143 -9.61 10.87 -17.23
C LEU A 143 -9.30 10.30 -18.62
N LYS A 144 -8.08 9.87 -18.91
CA LYS A 144 -7.98 8.82 -19.94
C LYS A 144 -8.82 7.66 -19.41
N PRO A 145 -9.91 7.26 -20.10
CA PRO A 145 -10.89 6.39 -19.49
C PRO A 145 -10.30 5.00 -19.29
N SER A 146 -9.85 4.70 -18.06
CA SER A 146 -9.38 3.35 -17.72
C SER A 146 -10.49 2.34 -17.99
N SER A 147 -10.08 1.15 -18.44
CA SER A 147 -10.94 0.17 -19.12
C SER A 147 -12.27 -0.11 -18.42
N ALA A 148 -13.36 0.49 -18.93
CA ALA A 148 -14.70 -0.01 -18.67
C ALA A 148 -14.89 -1.25 -19.55
N THR A 149 -14.44 -2.41 -19.06
CA THR A 149 -14.33 -3.65 -19.84
C THR A 149 -15.63 -4.00 -20.57
N ALA A 150 -16.79 -3.75 -19.94
CA ALA A 150 -18.10 -3.97 -20.58
C ALA A 150 -18.39 -3.01 -21.75
N TYR A 151 -17.85 -1.79 -21.78
CA TYR A 151 -17.91 -0.95 -22.98
C TYR A 151 -16.95 -1.45 -24.07
N LYS A 152 -15.66 -1.65 -23.75
CA LYS A 152 -14.65 -2.04 -24.77
C LYS A 152 -14.96 -3.39 -25.42
N GLU A 153 -15.20 -4.42 -24.59
CA GLU A 153 -15.53 -5.77 -25.06
C GLU A 153 -16.95 -5.83 -25.65
N GLY A 154 -17.86 -5.00 -25.12
CA GLY A 154 -19.22 -4.84 -25.62
C GLY A 154 -19.28 -4.24 -27.02
N TRP A 155 -18.52 -3.17 -27.28
CA TRP A 155 -18.42 -2.57 -28.60
C TRP A 155 -17.81 -3.54 -29.62
N ALA A 156 -16.71 -4.22 -29.28
CA ALA A 156 -16.09 -5.16 -30.21
C ALA A 156 -17.00 -6.35 -30.53
N THR A 157 -17.71 -6.90 -29.52
CA THR A 157 -18.69 -7.97 -29.74
C THR A 157 -19.96 -7.48 -30.46
N TYR A 158 -20.35 -6.21 -30.26
CA TYR A 158 -21.38 -5.54 -31.05
C TYR A 158 -20.96 -5.45 -32.52
N ALA A 159 -19.76 -4.92 -32.80
CA ALA A 159 -19.25 -4.63 -34.14
C ALA A 159 -19.16 -5.86 -35.08
N GLU A 160 -19.06 -7.07 -34.52
CA GLU A 160 -19.10 -8.34 -35.28
C GLU A 160 -20.39 -8.54 -36.10
N HIS A 161 -21.53 -7.94 -35.70
CA HIS A 161 -22.85 -8.26 -36.28
C HIS A 161 -23.41 -7.22 -37.29
N PRO A 162 -23.43 -5.89 -37.04
CA PRO A 162 -24.05 -4.91 -37.95
C PRO A 162 -23.44 -4.90 -39.35
N LEU A 163 -22.12 -5.12 -39.46
CA LEU A 163 -21.41 -5.18 -40.74
C LEU A 163 -21.94 -6.28 -41.67
N MET A 164 -22.42 -7.39 -41.11
CA MET A 164 -22.88 -8.53 -41.89
C MET A 164 -24.33 -8.36 -42.35
N SER A 165 -25.17 -7.72 -41.53
CA SER A 165 -26.56 -7.40 -41.89
C SER A 165 -26.69 -6.34 -42.99
N LEU A 166 -25.59 -5.72 -43.44
CA LEU A 166 -25.58 -4.70 -44.49
C LEU A 166 -25.59 -5.21 -45.93
N ASP A 167 -25.30 -6.49 -46.14
CA ASP A 167 -25.51 -7.20 -47.41
C ASP A 167 -26.15 -8.55 -47.09
N SER A 168 -27.47 -8.68 -47.31
CA SER A 168 -28.21 -9.95 -47.20
C SER A 168 -27.53 -11.10 -47.94
N ASP A 169 -26.91 -10.74 -49.06
CA ASP A 169 -26.38 -11.65 -50.06
C ASP A 169 -25.05 -12.27 -49.59
N LEU A 170 -24.32 -11.58 -48.70
CA LEU A 170 -23.08 -12.08 -48.10
C LEU A 170 -23.32 -13.33 -47.24
N TYR A 171 -24.49 -13.42 -46.59
CA TYR A 171 -24.90 -14.62 -45.84
C TYR A 171 -25.21 -15.81 -46.76
N ALA A 172 -25.71 -15.56 -47.96
CA ALA A 172 -26.06 -16.59 -48.95
C ALA A 172 -24.82 -17.07 -49.71
N GLU A 173 -23.95 -16.17 -50.15
CA GLU A 173 -22.75 -16.49 -50.93
C GLU A 173 -21.62 -17.08 -50.08
N GLN A 174 -21.51 -16.69 -48.80
CA GLN A 174 -20.32 -17.01 -47.98
C GLN A 174 -20.68 -17.62 -46.60
N PRO A 175 -21.44 -18.75 -46.58
CA PRO A 175 -22.04 -19.30 -45.36
C PRO A 175 -21.03 -19.71 -44.28
N LEU A 176 -19.78 -20.05 -44.64
CA LEU A 176 -18.73 -20.35 -43.67
C LEU A 176 -18.35 -19.11 -42.83
N ARG A 177 -18.26 -17.92 -43.45
CA ARG A 177 -17.95 -16.67 -42.72
C ARG A 177 -19.09 -16.31 -41.76
N TYR A 178 -20.34 -16.56 -42.15
CA TYR A 178 -21.49 -16.37 -41.26
C TYR A 178 -21.49 -17.36 -40.09
N TYR A 179 -21.21 -18.64 -40.35
CA TYR A 179 -21.10 -19.66 -39.31
C TYR A 179 -20.02 -19.32 -38.26
N GLY A 180 -18.90 -18.71 -38.68
CA GLY A 180 -17.88 -18.20 -37.76
C GLY A 180 -18.42 -17.18 -36.77
N VAL A 181 -19.27 -16.25 -37.21
CA VAL A 181 -19.86 -15.21 -36.35
C VAL A 181 -20.92 -15.79 -35.41
N ILE A 182 -21.73 -16.76 -35.88
CA ILE A 182 -22.65 -17.52 -35.00
C ILE A 182 -21.86 -18.27 -33.92
N LYS A 183 -20.77 -18.96 -34.28
CA LYS A 183 -19.89 -19.64 -33.30
C LYS A 183 -19.24 -18.62 -32.34
N SER A 184 -18.90 -17.43 -32.82
CA SER A 184 -18.41 -16.33 -31.98
C SER A 184 -19.41 -15.94 -30.88
N GLN A 185 -20.67 -15.69 -31.27
CA GLN A 185 -21.75 -15.28 -30.38
C GLN A 185 -22.08 -16.34 -29.32
N ILE A 186 -22.11 -17.62 -29.70
CA ILE A 186 -22.30 -18.74 -28.75
C ILE A 186 -21.17 -18.76 -27.69
N TRP A 187 -19.93 -18.46 -28.05
CA TRP A 187 -18.81 -18.35 -27.09
C TRP A 187 -19.07 -17.26 -26.04
N ARG A 188 -19.52 -16.06 -26.45
CA ARG A 188 -19.81 -14.96 -25.52
C ARG A 188 -21.06 -15.22 -24.66
N ALA A 189 -22.06 -15.94 -25.20
CA ALA A 189 -23.19 -16.41 -24.40
C ALA A 189 -22.77 -17.46 -23.34
N LEU A 190 -21.90 -18.41 -23.70
CA LEU A 190 -21.34 -19.38 -22.76
C LEU A 190 -20.51 -18.72 -21.66
N ARG A 191 -19.78 -17.63 -21.95
CA ARG A 191 -19.05 -16.85 -20.94
C ARG A 191 -19.96 -16.35 -19.81
N LEU A 192 -21.16 -15.84 -20.11
CA LEU A 192 -22.13 -15.43 -19.08
C LEU A 192 -22.49 -16.59 -18.14
N VAL A 193 -22.85 -17.73 -18.72
CA VAL A 193 -23.37 -18.88 -17.95
C VAL A 193 -22.24 -19.52 -17.13
N ILE A 194 -21.06 -19.69 -17.72
CA ILE A 194 -19.94 -20.40 -17.09
C ILE A 194 -19.29 -19.53 -16.02
N ASP A 195 -18.97 -18.25 -16.28
CA ASP A 195 -18.35 -17.37 -15.28
C ASP A 195 -19.25 -17.20 -14.04
N THR A 196 -20.53 -16.87 -14.25
CA THR A 196 -21.48 -16.74 -13.12
C THR A 196 -21.76 -18.07 -12.42
N SER A 197 -21.64 -19.22 -13.10
CA SER A 197 -21.87 -20.51 -12.44
C SER A 197 -20.64 -21.01 -11.68
N LEU A 198 -19.43 -20.80 -12.20
CA LEU A 198 -18.16 -21.05 -11.49
C LEU A 198 -18.10 -20.23 -10.20
N HIS A 199 -18.42 -18.93 -10.27
CA HIS A 199 -18.19 -17.97 -9.18
C HIS A 199 -19.37 -17.72 -8.24
N TYR A 200 -20.57 -18.21 -8.58
CA TYR A 200 -21.78 -17.98 -7.77
C TYR A 200 -22.74 -19.19 -7.66
N LYS A 201 -22.61 -20.22 -8.50
CA LYS A 201 -23.46 -21.43 -8.45
C LYS A 201 -22.70 -22.73 -8.15
N ASN A 202 -21.44 -22.62 -7.73
CA ASN A 202 -20.57 -23.75 -7.39
C ASN A 202 -20.37 -24.77 -8.53
N MET A 203 -20.41 -24.33 -9.80
CA MET A 203 -20.10 -25.18 -10.95
C MET A 203 -18.62 -25.59 -10.93
N SER A 204 -18.34 -26.84 -11.25
CA SER A 204 -16.98 -27.36 -11.40
C SER A 204 -16.34 -27.00 -12.75
N ARG A 205 -15.00 -27.09 -12.81
CA ARG A 205 -14.23 -26.92 -14.05
C ARG A 205 -14.62 -27.92 -15.14
N ASP A 206 -15.03 -29.14 -14.77
CA ASP A 206 -15.39 -30.19 -15.72
C ASP A 206 -16.81 -30.03 -16.29
N GLU A 207 -17.75 -29.47 -15.52
CA GLU A 207 -19.05 -29.04 -16.05
C GLU A 207 -18.88 -27.89 -17.06
N ALA A 208 -18.04 -26.91 -16.74
CA ALA A 208 -17.69 -25.83 -17.67
C ALA A 208 -17.04 -26.36 -18.97
N LEU A 209 -16.13 -27.32 -18.88
CA LEU A 209 -15.55 -28.00 -20.06
C LEU A 209 -16.61 -28.78 -20.85
N THR A 210 -17.56 -29.40 -20.17
CA THR A 210 -18.66 -30.16 -20.79
C THR A 210 -19.60 -29.26 -21.58
N MET A 211 -19.88 -28.04 -21.10
CA MET A 211 -20.67 -27.06 -21.84
C MET A 211 -20.01 -26.65 -23.17
N PHE A 212 -18.70 -26.39 -23.21
CA PHE A 212 -18.01 -26.08 -24.48
C PHE A 212 -18.02 -27.26 -25.46
N ARG A 213 -17.85 -28.50 -24.97
CA ARG A 213 -17.97 -29.71 -25.80
C ARG A 213 -19.36 -29.84 -26.42
N GLN A 214 -20.41 -29.55 -25.63
CA GLN A 214 -21.81 -29.70 -26.04
C GLN A 214 -22.25 -28.61 -27.03
N TYR A 215 -21.97 -27.34 -26.75
CA TYR A 215 -22.55 -26.20 -27.47
C TYR A 215 -21.63 -25.57 -28.52
N MET A 216 -20.32 -25.82 -28.49
CA MET A 216 -19.34 -25.28 -29.44
C MET A 216 -18.59 -26.36 -30.25
N TRP A 217 -18.84 -27.64 -29.93
CA TRP A 217 -18.08 -28.81 -30.40
C TRP A 217 -16.58 -28.68 -30.19
N GLU A 218 -16.19 -28.01 -29.11
CA GLU A 218 -14.81 -27.57 -28.85
C GLU A 218 -14.25 -28.20 -27.57
N ASN A 219 -12.99 -28.67 -27.64
CA ASN A 219 -12.30 -29.34 -26.52
C ASN A 219 -10.77 -29.11 -26.56
N SER A 220 -10.34 -28.09 -27.31
CA SER A 220 -8.94 -27.71 -27.49
C SER A 220 -8.37 -27.00 -26.26
N ASP A 221 -7.04 -26.85 -26.24
CA ASP A 221 -6.33 -26.13 -25.19
C ASP A 221 -6.72 -24.66 -25.11
N ILE A 222 -7.26 -24.07 -26.17
CA ILE A 222 -7.89 -22.73 -26.13
C ILE A 222 -9.08 -22.71 -25.15
N THR A 223 -9.90 -23.77 -25.13
CA THR A 223 -11.02 -23.89 -24.16
C THR A 223 -10.49 -24.12 -22.74
N ARG A 224 -9.42 -24.93 -22.57
CA ARG A 224 -8.79 -25.12 -21.25
C ARG A 224 -8.16 -23.83 -20.70
N LYS A 225 -7.50 -23.05 -21.57
CA LYS A 225 -6.94 -21.72 -21.26
C LYS A 225 -8.05 -20.70 -20.94
N GLU A 226 -9.15 -20.68 -21.71
CA GLU A 226 -10.30 -19.81 -21.44
C GLU A 226 -10.98 -20.10 -20.10
N ILE A 227 -11.26 -21.36 -19.76
CA ILE A 227 -11.87 -21.68 -18.46
C ILE A 227 -10.91 -21.35 -17.31
N SER A 228 -9.60 -21.54 -17.50
CA SER A 228 -8.61 -21.01 -16.55
C SER A 228 -8.68 -19.47 -16.45
N ARG A 229 -8.86 -18.74 -17.55
CA ARG A 229 -9.03 -17.28 -17.54
C ARG A 229 -10.30 -16.84 -16.82
N TYR A 230 -11.41 -17.56 -16.99
CA TYR A 230 -12.66 -17.26 -16.28
C TYR A 230 -12.50 -17.49 -14.78
N GLN A 231 -11.90 -18.61 -14.36
CA GLN A 231 -11.57 -18.86 -12.96
C GLN A 231 -10.63 -17.79 -12.38
N ALA A 232 -9.61 -17.39 -13.15
CA ALA A 232 -8.57 -16.43 -12.79
C ALA A 232 -8.98 -14.94 -12.86
N GLY A 233 -10.20 -14.63 -13.33
CA GLY A 233 -10.69 -13.27 -13.53
C GLY A 233 -12.22 -13.17 -13.40
N PRO A 234 -12.77 -13.38 -12.18
CA PRO A 234 -14.21 -13.42 -11.94
C PRO A 234 -14.96 -12.21 -12.50
N GLY A 235 -16.05 -12.44 -13.22
CA GLY A 235 -16.88 -11.39 -13.83
C GLY A 235 -16.32 -10.82 -15.14
N GLN A 236 -15.02 -10.93 -15.43
CA GLN A 236 -14.43 -10.37 -16.66
C GLN A 236 -15.08 -10.97 -17.89
N ALA A 237 -15.31 -12.28 -17.90
CA ALA A 237 -15.88 -12.97 -19.05
C ALA A 237 -17.35 -12.57 -19.32
N THR A 238 -18.07 -12.05 -18.32
CA THR A 238 -19.46 -11.58 -18.51
C THR A 238 -19.55 -10.29 -19.33
N SER A 239 -18.48 -9.47 -19.30
CA SER A 239 -18.48 -8.10 -19.81
C SER A 239 -18.78 -7.99 -21.32
N TYR A 240 -18.28 -8.94 -22.13
CA TYR A 240 -18.50 -9.01 -23.58
C TYR A 240 -19.99 -8.95 -23.95
N MET A 241 -20.79 -9.88 -23.42
CA MET A 241 -22.20 -10.03 -23.80
C MET A 241 -23.10 -9.03 -23.08
N ILE A 242 -22.82 -8.68 -21.81
CA ILE A 242 -23.57 -7.60 -21.13
C ILE A 242 -23.39 -6.27 -21.90
N GLY A 243 -22.16 -5.96 -22.31
CA GLY A 243 -21.87 -4.76 -23.10
C GLY A 243 -22.55 -4.72 -24.46
N GLN A 244 -22.49 -5.83 -25.20
CA GLN A 244 -23.19 -5.95 -26.48
C GLN A 244 -24.71 -5.76 -26.34
N LEU A 245 -25.32 -6.38 -25.32
CA LEU A 245 -26.76 -6.31 -25.07
C LEU A 245 -27.20 -4.89 -24.68
N GLU A 246 -26.43 -4.19 -23.85
CA GLU A 246 -26.71 -2.79 -23.50
C GLU A 246 -26.57 -1.85 -24.71
N ILE A 247 -25.56 -2.03 -25.56
CA ILE A 247 -25.42 -1.24 -26.80
C ILE A 247 -26.58 -1.55 -27.78
N TRP A 248 -27.01 -2.82 -27.90
CA TRP A 248 -28.22 -3.19 -28.66
C TRP A 248 -29.49 -2.55 -28.08
N ARG A 249 -29.63 -2.49 -26.75
CA ARG A 249 -30.76 -1.84 -26.09
C ARG A 249 -30.77 -0.34 -26.42
N MET A 250 -29.66 0.36 -26.24
CA MET A 250 -29.52 1.79 -26.59
C MET A 250 -29.84 2.05 -28.08
N ARG A 251 -29.38 1.16 -28.96
CA ARG A 251 -29.68 1.23 -30.41
C ARG A 251 -31.17 1.12 -30.66
N ASN A 252 -31.79 0.05 -30.19
CA ASN A 252 -33.20 -0.26 -30.45
C ASN A 252 -34.14 0.78 -29.82
N GLU A 253 -33.80 1.30 -28.64
CA GLU A 253 -34.50 2.44 -28.02
C GLU A 253 -34.39 3.71 -28.90
N SER A 254 -33.21 4.00 -29.47
CA SER A 254 -33.00 5.15 -30.36
C SER A 254 -33.74 5.01 -31.70
N GLU A 255 -33.63 3.83 -32.33
CA GLU A 255 -34.26 3.50 -33.62
C GLU A 255 -35.80 3.54 -33.51
N ALA A 256 -36.36 3.02 -32.40
CA ALA A 256 -37.79 3.12 -32.11
C ALA A 256 -38.26 4.53 -31.73
N SER A 257 -37.40 5.36 -31.11
CA SER A 257 -37.76 6.72 -30.70
C SER A 257 -37.73 7.72 -31.87
N LEU A 258 -36.76 7.58 -32.78
CA LEU A 258 -36.53 8.54 -33.86
C LEU A 258 -37.19 8.12 -35.20
N GLY A 259 -37.50 6.84 -35.39
CA GLY A 259 -38.20 6.34 -36.57
C GLY A 259 -37.44 6.66 -37.86
N SER A 260 -38.09 7.33 -38.81
CA SER A 260 -37.47 7.74 -40.07
C SER A 260 -36.38 8.82 -39.94
N GLN A 261 -36.17 9.38 -38.74
CA GLN A 261 -35.07 10.32 -38.44
C GLN A 261 -33.85 9.61 -37.81
N TYR A 262 -33.87 8.29 -37.66
CA TYR A 262 -32.75 7.53 -37.12
C TYR A 262 -31.68 7.30 -38.19
N ASP A 263 -30.45 7.78 -37.95
CA ASP A 263 -29.25 7.34 -38.68
C ASP A 263 -28.37 6.47 -37.77
N ILE A 264 -27.98 5.29 -38.27
CA ILE A 264 -27.06 4.39 -37.58
C ILE A 264 -25.66 4.99 -37.44
N ARG A 265 -25.27 5.90 -38.35
CA ARG A 265 -23.97 6.58 -38.34
C ARG A 265 -23.88 7.60 -37.21
N ASP A 266 -24.94 8.38 -36.96
CA ASP A 266 -25.02 9.28 -35.82
C ASP A 266 -25.14 8.50 -34.49
N PHE A 267 -25.89 7.39 -34.45
CA PHE A 267 -25.90 6.51 -33.27
C PHE A 267 -24.49 5.97 -32.94
N HIS A 268 -23.77 5.45 -33.94
CA HIS A 268 -22.38 4.99 -33.75
C HIS A 268 -21.44 6.13 -33.34
N TYR A 269 -21.61 7.32 -33.90
CA TYR A 269 -20.87 8.51 -33.50
C TYR A 269 -21.08 8.82 -32.01
N HIS A 270 -22.32 8.83 -31.52
CA HIS A 270 -22.63 9.08 -30.10
C HIS A 270 -22.13 7.99 -29.14
N VAL A 271 -22.16 6.71 -29.53
CA VAL A 271 -21.56 5.64 -28.72
C VAL A 271 -20.05 5.84 -28.60
N LEU A 272 -19.37 6.08 -29.72
CA LEU A 272 -17.90 6.22 -29.76
C LEU A 272 -17.39 7.53 -29.17
N LEU A 273 -18.18 8.61 -29.25
CA LEU A 273 -17.83 9.97 -28.84
C LEU A 273 -17.29 10.03 -27.40
N GLN A 274 -17.86 9.28 -26.46
CA GLN A 274 -17.46 9.37 -25.05
C GLN A 274 -16.23 8.52 -24.67
N GLY A 275 -15.78 7.63 -25.57
CA GLY A 275 -14.70 6.68 -25.25
C GLY A 275 -15.07 5.61 -24.23
N ASN A 276 -14.06 5.07 -23.54
CA ASN A 276 -14.15 3.82 -22.76
C ASN A 276 -14.85 3.97 -21.39
N MET A 277 -16.09 4.46 -21.42
CA MET A 277 -16.88 4.87 -20.25
C MET A 277 -17.76 3.74 -19.70
N PRO A 278 -18.19 3.82 -18.42
CA PRO A 278 -19.23 2.94 -17.90
C PRO A 278 -20.53 3.03 -18.73
N LEU A 279 -21.16 1.89 -19.03
CA LEU A 279 -22.32 1.82 -19.92
C LEU A 279 -23.52 2.70 -19.47
N TRP A 280 -23.68 2.94 -18.17
CA TRP A 280 -24.72 3.84 -17.65
C TRP A 280 -24.53 5.30 -18.09
N PHE A 281 -23.28 5.75 -18.25
CA PHE A 281 -22.95 7.10 -18.72
C PHE A 281 -23.19 7.22 -20.23
N VAL A 282 -22.93 6.15 -20.98
CA VAL A 282 -23.22 6.08 -22.43
C VAL A 282 -24.74 6.07 -22.69
N ASP A 283 -25.52 5.35 -21.85
CA ASP A 283 -26.98 5.38 -21.89
C ASP A 283 -27.55 6.79 -21.59
N GLU A 284 -27.05 7.47 -20.54
CA GLU A 284 -27.44 8.86 -20.26
C GLU A 284 -27.08 9.78 -21.43
N HIS A 285 -25.87 9.66 -21.98
CA HIS A 285 -25.42 10.50 -23.08
C HIS A 285 -26.32 10.36 -24.33
N ILE A 286 -26.62 9.13 -24.73
CA ILE A 286 -27.46 8.83 -25.91
C ILE A 286 -28.89 9.36 -25.71
N LYS A 287 -29.49 9.10 -24.55
CA LYS A 287 -30.87 9.55 -24.26
C LYS A 287 -30.97 11.07 -24.21
N LYS A 288 -30.00 11.73 -23.58
CA LYS A 288 -30.02 13.17 -23.29
C LYS A 288 -29.59 14.03 -24.48
N PHE A 289 -28.61 13.58 -25.28
CA PHE A 289 -27.98 14.42 -26.30
C PHE A 289 -28.17 13.93 -27.75
N TYR A 290 -28.37 12.63 -28.00
CA TYR A 290 -28.78 12.16 -29.33
C TYR A 290 -30.31 12.23 -29.47
N VAL A 291 -31.03 11.34 -28.75
CA VAL A 291 -32.49 11.21 -28.87
C VAL A 291 -33.21 12.49 -28.42
N GLY A 292 -32.76 13.08 -27.30
CA GLY A 292 -33.31 14.33 -26.77
C GLY A 292 -33.17 15.54 -27.73
N CYS A 293 -32.08 15.63 -28.51
CA CYS A 293 -31.95 16.70 -29.52
C CYS A 293 -32.91 16.47 -30.69
N VAL A 294 -32.86 15.30 -31.34
CA VAL A 294 -33.59 15.06 -32.60
C VAL A 294 -35.11 15.16 -32.38
N LEU A 295 -35.61 14.74 -31.21
CA LEU A 295 -37.02 14.92 -30.84
C LEU A 295 -37.43 16.37 -30.50
N SER A 296 -36.47 17.28 -30.26
CA SER A 296 -36.76 18.68 -29.91
C SER A 296 -37.12 19.57 -31.11
N GLY A 297 -37.08 19.03 -32.34
CA GLY A 297 -37.51 19.75 -33.55
C GLY A 297 -36.47 20.73 -34.11
N ALA A 298 -35.20 20.53 -33.78
CA ALA A 298 -34.09 21.25 -34.38
C ALA A 298 -34.06 21.05 -35.91
N SER A 299 -34.07 22.15 -36.68
CA SER A 299 -33.99 22.12 -38.14
C SER A 299 -32.64 21.56 -38.65
N ASP A 300 -32.49 21.31 -39.94
CA ASP A 300 -31.21 20.85 -40.54
C ASP A 300 -30.02 21.81 -40.27
N GLY A 301 -30.27 23.07 -39.88
CA GLY A 301 -29.25 24.01 -39.38
C GLY A 301 -29.16 24.14 -37.86
N ASP A 302 -30.18 23.69 -37.11
CA ASP A 302 -30.16 23.65 -35.64
C ASP A 302 -29.73 22.28 -35.07
N THR A 303 -29.69 21.20 -35.86
CA THR A 303 -29.05 19.94 -35.43
C THR A 303 -27.56 20.17 -35.18
N GLU A 304 -26.88 20.88 -36.08
CA GLU A 304 -25.51 21.36 -35.86
C GLU A 304 -25.40 22.26 -34.61
N LYS A 305 -26.49 22.95 -34.23
CA LYS A 305 -26.55 23.80 -33.05
C LYS A 305 -26.66 23.01 -31.76
N CYS A 306 -27.46 21.93 -31.70
CA CYS A 306 -27.40 20.93 -30.61
C CYS A 306 -25.97 20.40 -30.44
N PHE A 307 -25.30 20.08 -31.55
CA PHE A 307 -23.91 19.60 -31.52
C PHE A 307 -22.93 20.72 -31.11
N SER A 308 -23.23 21.99 -31.40
CA SER A 308 -22.40 23.15 -31.05
C SER A 308 -22.59 23.68 -29.62
N ASP A 309 -23.75 23.51 -29.00
CA ASP A 309 -23.97 24.02 -27.64
C ASP A 309 -23.23 23.16 -26.60
N PHE A 310 -22.86 21.93 -26.97
CA PHE A 310 -21.84 21.13 -26.27
C PHE A 310 -20.42 21.71 -26.43
N ASP A 311 -20.07 22.28 -27.59
CA ASP A 311 -18.80 23.01 -27.79
C ASP A 311 -18.77 24.37 -27.04
N LYS A 312 -19.93 24.98 -26.71
CA LYS A 312 -20.03 26.33 -26.08
C LYS A 312 -20.04 26.36 -24.55
N ILE A 313 -20.24 25.24 -23.88
CA ILE A 313 -20.17 25.16 -22.40
C ILE A 313 -18.70 25.10 -21.92
N GLY A 314 -17.74 24.96 -22.84
CA GLY A 314 -16.31 25.16 -22.60
C GLY A 314 -15.86 26.62 -22.75
N PHE A 315 -15.08 27.10 -21.77
CA PHE A 315 -14.21 28.30 -21.77
C PHE A 315 -14.27 29.24 -23.00
N SER A 316 -15.11 30.28 -22.96
CA SER A 316 -14.90 31.48 -23.79
C SER A 316 -15.63 32.73 -23.26
N SER A 317 -15.08 33.90 -23.64
CA SER A 317 -15.57 35.27 -23.39
C SER A 317 -15.58 35.80 -21.94
N GLY A 318 -14.75 36.81 -21.68
CA GLY A 318 -14.66 37.49 -20.37
C GLY A 318 -13.74 38.72 -20.33
N LEU A 319 -13.19 39.16 -21.46
CA LEU A 319 -12.26 40.30 -21.55
C LEU A 319 -12.44 41.02 -22.89
N GLN A 320 -12.55 42.35 -22.87
CA GLN A 320 -12.58 43.15 -24.10
C GLN A 320 -11.91 44.52 -23.90
N THR A 321 -10.70 44.68 -24.47
CA THR A 321 -10.02 45.96 -24.81
C THR A 321 -9.67 46.93 -23.64
N SER A 322 -8.52 47.62 -23.60
CA SER A 322 -7.66 48.10 -24.70
C SER A 322 -6.24 48.50 -24.25
N LYS A 323 -5.24 48.41 -25.16
CA LYS A 323 -3.91 49.07 -25.16
C LYS A 323 -2.96 48.74 -23.98
N MET A 324 -1.71 48.30 -24.12
CA MET A 324 -0.73 48.20 -25.23
C MET A 324 0.02 49.50 -25.63
N SER A 325 1.02 49.84 -24.82
CA SER A 325 2.15 50.78 -25.02
C SER A 325 3.01 50.70 -23.74
N GLU A 326 4.35 50.62 -23.70
CA GLU A 326 5.42 50.66 -24.71
C GLU A 326 6.61 49.77 -24.27
N LEU A 327 7.57 49.52 -25.17
CA LEU A 327 8.87 48.88 -24.91
C LEU A 327 9.97 49.95 -24.83
N GLU A 328 10.95 49.79 -23.94
CA GLU A 328 12.42 50.01 -24.16
C GLU A 328 13.19 49.98 -22.81
N GLY A 329 14.52 49.75 -22.85
CA GLY A 329 15.40 49.91 -21.66
C GLY A 329 16.28 48.71 -21.24
N LEU A 330 17.07 48.14 -22.16
CA LEU A 330 18.03 47.06 -21.88
C LEU A 330 19.40 47.63 -21.40
N VAL A 331 20.28 46.76 -20.85
CA VAL A 331 21.78 46.85 -20.78
C VAL A 331 22.45 47.02 -19.39
N LEU A 332 23.13 45.95 -18.92
CA LEU A 332 24.36 45.84 -18.06
C LEU A 332 24.37 46.54 -16.65
N MET A 333 25.14 46.13 -15.63
CA MET A 333 26.34 45.27 -15.55
C MET A 333 26.52 44.68 -14.13
N VAL A 334 27.30 43.60 -13.97
CA VAL A 334 27.63 43.00 -12.65
C VAL A 334 29.05 43.33 -12.20
N LYS A 335 29.24 44.05 -11.06
CA LYS A 335 30.32 43.86 -10.07
C LYS A 335 30.33 44.87 -8.88
N SER A 336 31.25 44.59 -7.94
CA SER A 336 31.80 45.43 -6.85
C SER A 336 30.90 45.93 -5.71
N GLN A 337 30.93 45.15 -4.62
CA GLN A 337 31.42 45.56 -3.28
C GLN A 337 31.33 47.02 -2.80
N SER A 338 30.90 47.13 -1.53
CA SER A 338 31.47 47.94 -0.42
C SER A 338 30.84 49.27 0.01
N THR A 339 30.80 49.41 1.34
CA THR A 339 30.78 50.63 2.19
C THR A 339 29.62 51.63 2.12
N LYS A 340 28.84 51.62 3.20
CA LYS A 340 28.48 52.76 4.08
C LYS A 340 28.34 54.17 3.46
N SER A 341 27.16 54.78 3.64
CA SER A 341 27.06 56.06 4.37
C SER A 341 25.70 56.16 5.08
N GLU A 342 25.65 56.93 6.17
CA GLU A 342 24.49 57.11 7.05
C GLU A 342 23.68 58.40 6.71
N THR A 343 22.60 58.58 7.46
CA THR A 343 21.77 59.80 7.66
C THR A 343 21.10 60.47 6.45
N HIS A 344 19.76 60.40 6.44
CA HIS A 344 18.99 61.51 7.01
C HIS A 344 17.68 61.04 7.66
N GLU A 345 17.24 61.74 8.71
CA GLU A 345 16.11 61.34 9.56
C GLU A 345 14.75 61.89 9.08
N ARG A 346 13.69 61.20 9.55
CA ARG A 346 12.51 61.79 10.26
C ARG A 346 11.16 61.87 9.54
N SER A 347 10.38 60.81 9.70
CA SER A 347 9.02 60.90 10.24
C SER A 347 8.59 59.57 10.85
N GLU A 348 8.31 59.53 12.16
CA GLU A 348 7.67 58.38 12.80
C GLU A 348 6.20 58.31 12.37
N GLY A 349 5.70 57.13 12.01
CA GLY A 349 4.34 56.96 11.54
C GLY A 349 4.02 55.52 11.10
N GLU A 350 3.35 54.79 12.00
CA GLU A 350 2.69 53.49 11.81
C GLU A 350 3.59 52.27 11.53
N ASN A 351 3.43 51.26 12.41
CA ASN A 351 4.22 50.04 12.46
C ASN A 351 4.11 49.21 11.17
N ARG A 352 5.20 48.52 10.81
CA ARG A 352 5.19 47.33 9.94
C ARG A 352 6.01 46.21 10.56
N GLU A 353 5.47 45.60 11.62
CA GLU A 353 5.99 44.35 12.20
C GLU A 353 5.09 43.12 11.88
N ASP A 354 3.96 43.32 11.18
CA ASP A 354 2.92 42.29 10.99
C ASP A 354 3.15 41.33 9.79
N ASP A 355 4.09 41.60 8.88
CA ASP A 355 4.21 40.87 7.59
C ASP A 355 4.87 39.47 7.67
N GLU A 356 5.52 39.08 8.76
CA GLU A 356 6.05 37.69 8.93
C GLU A 356 5.10 36.75 9.71
N ILE A 357 4.13 37.28 10.47
CA ILE A 357 3.26 36.51 11.37
C ILE A 357 2.23 35.65 10.60
N GLY A 358 1.99 35.94 9.32
CA GLY A 358 0.88 35.38 8.54
C GLY A 358 0.91 33.88 8.23
N LYS A 359 2.06 33.19 8.29
CA LYS A 359 2.22 31.82 7.73
C LYS A 359 1.80 30.65 8.63
N CYS A 360 1.58 30.88 9.93
CA CYS A 360 1.30 29.79 10.90
C CYS A 360 0.07 30.03 11.81
N ALA A 361 -0.75 31.03 11.50
CA ALA A 361 -1.97 31.29 12.25
C ALA A 361 -3.07 30.27 11.92
N PHE A 362 -3.72 29.71 12.95
CA PHE A 362 -4.95 28.90 12.78
C PHE A 362 -6.04 29.68 12.02
N SER A 363 -6.80 28.98 11.19
CA SER A 363 -7.94 29.50 10.44
C SER A 363 -9.02 30.07 11.36
N ALA A 364 -9.87 30.95 10.79
CA ALA A 364 -11.03 31.47 11.51
C ALA A 364 -11.97 30.34 11.97
N GLU A 365 -12.08 29.26 11.19
CA GLU A 365 -12.87 28.08 11.54
C GLU A 365 -12.26 27.28 12.68
N ALA A 366 -10.95 26.97 12.62
CA ALA A 366 -10.27 26.25 13.69
C ALA A 366 -10.31 27.02 15.03
N LYS A 367 -10.21 28.36 14.97
CA LYS A 367 -10.45 29.26 16.12
C LYS A 367 -11.91 29.17 16.60
N ARG A 368 -12.90 29.23 15.69
CA ARG A 368 -14.33 29.15 16.02
C ARG A 368 -14.73 27.83 16.71
N VAL A 369 -14.08 26.72 16.39
CA VAL A 369 -14.33 25.41 17.03
C VAL A 369 -13.41 25.11 18.22
N GLY A 370 -12.48 26.00 18.57
CA GLY A 370 -11.53 25.80 19.68
C GLY A 370 -10.52 24.66 19.45
N LEU A 371 -10.10 24.44 18.20
CA LEU A 371 -9.24 23.31 17.83
C LEU A 371 -7.89 23.34 18.57
N LEU A 372 -7.26 24.50 18.68
CA LEU A 372 -5.98 24.66 19.39
C LEU A 372 -6.13 24.34 20.89
N GLU A 373 -7.20 24.80 21.52
CA GLU A 373 -7.49 24.58 22.93
C GLU A 373 -7.80 23.09 23.20
N PHE A 374 -8.45 22.42 22.24
CA PHE A 374 -8.64 20.97 22.27
C PHE A 374 -7.33 20.19 22.11
N LEU A 375 -6.44 20.58 21.19
CA LEU A 375 -5.12 19.98 21.01
C LEU A 375 -4.22 20.17 22.25
N LYS A 376 -4.18 21.39 22.83
CA LYS A 376 -3.52 21.68 24.12
C LYS A 376 -4.05 20.80 25.25
N ARG A 377 -5.37 20.60 25.32
CA ARG A 377 -6.00 19.69 26.29
C ARG A 377 -5.61 18.24 26.09
N ILE A 378 -5.44 17.76 24.86
CA ILE A 378 -4.92 16.40 24.59
C ILE A 378 -3.50 16.28 25.10
N ASP A 379 -2.61 17.23 24.76
CA ASP A 379 -1.21 17.20 25.21
C ASP A 379 -1.12 17.20 26.75
N SER A 380 -1.87 18.08 27.42
CA SER A 380 -1.99 18.08 28.89
C SER A 380 -2.59 16.80 29.47
N THR A 381 -3.52 16.13 28.75
CA THR A 381 -4.11 14.86 29.19
C THR A 381 -3.14 13.69 29.00
N VAL A 382 -2.28 13.73 27.98
CA VAL A 382 -1.19 12.76 27.78
C VAL A 382 -0.11 12.94 28.86
N ARG A 383 0.22 14.19 29.25
CA ARG A 383 1.09 14.49 30.41
C ARG A 383 0.51 13.92 31.71
N GLU A 384 -0.80 14.09 31.94
CA GLU A 384 -1.53 13.58 33.11
C GLU A 384 -1.54 12.04 33.18
N LEU A 385 -1.77 11.36 32.03
CA LEU A 385 -2.00 9.92 31.97
C LEU A 385 -0.76 9.07 31.70
N HIS A 386 0.31 9.64 31.12
CA HIS A 386 1.58 8.96 30.87
C HIS A 386 2.74 9.66 31.59
N PRO A 387 2.66 9.90 32.93
CA PRO A 387 3.63 10.70 33.67
C PRO A 387 5.05 10.11 33.65
N TYR A 388 5.19 8.81 33.41
CA TYR A 388 6.47 8.11 33.27
C TYR A 388 7.24 8.49 32.00
N ASP A 389 6.57 9.04 30.97
CA ASP A 389 7.21 9.56 29.76
C ASP A 389 7.68 11.02 29.91
N ALA A 390 7.36 11.71 31.02
CA ALA A 390 7.52 13.16 31.16
C ALA A 390 8.96 13.69 30.91
N GLY A 391 9.99 12.90 31.23
CA GLY A 391 11.39 13.25 30.96
C GLY A 391 11.79 13.28 29.48
N PHE A 392 10.89 12.85 28.58
CA PHE A 392 11.10 12.80 27.13
C PHE A 392 10.01 13.56 26.36
N MET A 393 9.06 14.19 27.05
CA MET A 393 8.03 15.03 26.45
C MET A 393 8.59 16.42 26.11
N THR A 394 8.35 16.91 24.90
CA THR A 394 8.79 18.25 24.49
C THR A 394 7.83 19.33 24.97
N GLY A 395 8.37 20.47 25.42
CA GLY A 395 7.54 21.57 25.94
C GLY A 395 7.03 21.34 27.37
N VAL A 396 7.79 20.58 28.17
CA VAL A 396 7.64 20.42 29.62
C VAL A 396 8.89 21.04 30.27
N SER A 397 8.74 21.89 31.29
CA SER A 397 9.91 22.44 32.02
C SER A 397 10.49 21.40 32.99
N VAL A 398 11.70 21.60 33.52
CA VAL A 398 12.29 20.66 34.50
C VAL A 398 11.45 20.63 35.80
N GLU A 399 10.86 21.77 36.17
CA GLU A 399 9.99 21.96 37.33
C GLU A 399 8.62 21.30 37.11
N GLU A 400 8.03 21.47 35.92
CA GLU A 400 6.79 20.78 35.53
C GLU A 400 7.00 19.27 35.49
N MET A 401 8.07 18.81 34.84
CA MET A 401 8.46 17.40 34.75
C MET A 401 8.61 16.78 36.15
N LYS A 402 9.34 17.44 37.06
CA LYS A 402 9.49 17.01 38.46
C LYS A 402 8.15 16.87 39.19
N LYS A 403 7.20 17.74 38.90
CA LYS A 403 5.86 17.75 39.51
C LYS A 403 4.96 16.64 38.98
N ILE A 404 5.01 16.34 37.68
CA ILE A 404 4.11 15.36 37.05
C ILE A 404 4.68 13.93 37.04
N PHE A 405 6.00 13.76 36.99
CA PHE A 405 6.62 12.44 36.78
C PHE A 405 6.29 11.44 37.90
N GLN A 406 5.83 10.26 37.50
CA GLN A 406 5.61 9.09 38.35
C GLN A 406 5.99 7.84 37.55
N PRO A 407 6.58 6.79 38.16
CA PRO A 407 6.89 5.55 37.47
C PRO A 407 5.67 4.85 36.86
N TYR A 408 5.90 3.97 35.88
CA TYR A 408 4.82 3.27 35.17
C TYR A 408 3.84 2.55 36.11
N ASN A 409 2.55 2.86 35.95
CA ASN A 409 1.44 2.32 36.74
C ASN A 409 0.52 1.43 35.88
N PRO A 410 0.73 0.10 35.85
CA PRO A 410 -0.11 -0.85 35.12
C PRO A 410 -1.34 -1.33 35.91
N THR A 411 -1.80 -0.60 36.94
CA THR A 411 -3.07 -0.98 37.62
C THR A 411 -4.25 -0.99 36.63
N PRO A 412 -5.21 -1.93 36.77
CA PRO A 412 -6.39 -1.94 35.90
C PRO A 412 -7.19 -0.64 35.98
N GLU A 413 -7.19 0.05 37.13
CA GLU A 413 -7.71 1.42 37.32
C GLU A 413 -7.08 2.42 36.35
N SER A 414 -5.74 2.45 36.30
CA SER A 414 -4.95 3.32 35.42
C SER A 414 -5.31 3.07 33.96
N ILE A 415 -5.30 1.80 33.54
CA ILE A 415 -5.63 1.39 32.17
C ILE A 415 -7.08 1.73 31.80
N LYS A 416 -8.04 1.56 32.73
CA LYS A 416 -9.45 1.94 32.54
C LYS A 416 -9.61 3.45 32.38
N ALA A 417 -8.99 4.24 33.25
CA ALA A 417 -9.04 5.71 33.18
C ALA A 417 -8.45 6.24 31.87
N ILE A 418 -7.34 5.65 31.39
CA ILE A 418 -6.76 5.97 30.07
C ILE A 418 -7.75 5.63 28.95
N SER A 419 -8.34 4.43 28.99
CA SER A 419 -9.35 3.98 28.02
C SER A 419 -10.58 4.88 27.94
N GLU A 420 -11.16 5.25 29.07
CA GLU A 420 -12.37 6.06 29.15
C GLU A 420 -12.09 7.51 28.72
N ARG A 421 -10.96 8.09 29.14
CA ARG A 421 -10.54 9.44 28.74
C ARG A 421 -10.32 9.53 27.23
N ALA A 422 -9.64 8.56 26.62
CA ALA A 422 -9.40 8.52 25.16
C ALA A 422 -10.73 8.52 24.38
N HIS A 423 -11.67 7.65 24.76
CA HIS A 423 -13.01 7.60 24.15
C HIS A 423 -13.82 8.88 24.36
N SER A 424 -13.76 9.47 25.55
CA SER A 424 -14.47 10.71 25.85
C SER A 424 -13.99 11.86 24.95
N MET A 425 -12.68 12.00 24.78
CA MET A 425 -12.10 13.04 23.91
C MET A 425 -12.35 12.73 22.42
N LEU A 426 -12.33 11.46 21.99
CA LEU A 426 -12.72 11.08 20.62
C LEU A 426 -14.17 11.47 20.31
N LYS A 427 -15.08 11.23 21.26
CA LYS A 427 -16.50 11.60 21.15
C LYS A 427 -16.66 13.13 21.08
N GLU A 428 -15.88 13.88 21.84
CA GLU A 428 -15.85 15.34 21.79
C GLU A 428 -15.37 15.84 20.42
N LEU A 429 -14.21 15.38 19.93
CA LEU A 429 -13.66 15.73 18.61
C LEU A 429 -14.68 15.48 17.49
N ARG A 430 -15.33 14.32 17.50
CA ARG A 430 -16.36 13.91 16.52
C ARG A 430 -17.69 14.65 16.67
N SER A 431 -17.89 15.40 17.77
CA SER A 431 -19.06 16.26 17.98
C SER A 431 -18.85 17.72 17.58
N LEU A 432 -17.60 18.13 17.32
CA LEU A 432 -17.28 19.47 16.85
C LEU A 432 -17.91 19.72 15.47
N LYS A 433 -18.73 20.77 15.36
CA LYS A 433 -19.38 21.20 14.11
C LYS A 433 -18.36 21.96 13.25
N ILE A 434 -17.49 21.21 12.58
CA ILE A 434 -16.39 21.69 11.74
C ILE A 434 -16.84 21.77 10.27
N ASP A 435 -16.73 22.94 9.64
CA ASP A 435 -16.73 23.06 8.18
C ASP A 435 -15.32 22.82 7.65
N LYS A 436 -15.09 21.62 7.10
CA LYS A 436 -13.78 21.21 6.56
C LYS A 436 -13.27 22.09 5.42
N LYS A 437 -14.15 22.85 4.74
CA LYS A 437 -13.76 23.75 3.64
C LYS A 437 -13.11 25.06 4.11
N LEU A 438 -13.29 25.42 5.38
CA LEU A 438 -12.78 26.65 5.97
C LEU A 438 -11.50 26.42 6.80
N LEU A 439 -11.05 25.17 6.91
CA LEU A 439 -9.79 24.78 7.52
C LEU A 439 -8.63 24.83 6.53
N LEU A 440 -7.42 24.99 7.05
CA LEU A 440 -6.17 24.74 6.32
C LEU A 440 -5.91 23.24 6.14
N ALA A 441 -5.13 22.84 5.13
CA ALA A 441 -4.72 21.45 4.92
C ALA A 441 -3.92 20.90 6.12
N SER A 442 -3.08 21.74 6.72
CA SER A 442 -2.37 21.45 7.98
C SER A 442 -3.33 21.09 9.12
N GLU A 443 -4.44 21.81 9.25
CA GLU A 443 -5.46 21.57 10.27
C GLU A 443 -6.28 20.30 9.98
N ARG A 444 -6.66 20.06 8.72
CA ARG A 444 -7.30 18.81 8.27
C ARG A 444 -6.41 17.60 8.62
N ARG A 445 -5.09 17.71 8.42
CA ARG A 445 -4.08 16.71 8.78
C ARG A 445 -3.98 16.49 10.29
N MET A 446 -3.96 17.56 11.09
CA MET A 446 -3.93 17.49 12.56
C MET A 446 -5.17 16.77 13.12
N ILE A 447 -6.36 17.11 12.62
CA ILE A 447 -7.62 16.45 13.02
C ILE A 447 -7.58 14.95 12.69
N ALA A 448 -7.12 14.58 11.49
CA ALA A 448 -7.04 13.17 11.09
C ALA A 448 -6.07 12.35 11.95
N LYS A 449 -4.88 12.89 12.25
CA LYS A 449 -3.94 12.26 13.19
C LYS A 449 -4.52 12.17 14.60
N THR A 450 -5.25 13.19 15.05
CA THR A 450 -5.85 13.24 16.39
C THR A 450 -6.99 12.22 16.56
N ASP A 451 -7.86 12.08 15.56
CA ASP A 451 -8.92 11.05 15.56
C ASP A 451 -8.32 9.65 15.70
N HIS A 452 -7.30 9.35 14.89
CA HIS A 452 -6.58 8.09 14.94
C HIS A 452 -5.88 7.86 16.30
N PHE A 453 -5.20 8.88 16.83
CA PHE A 453 -4.51 8.82 18.12
C PHE A 453 -5.46 8.49 19.28
N LEU A 454 -6.62 9.15 19.33
CA LEU A 454 -7.63 8.94 20.38
C LEU A 454 -8.39 7.61 20.19
N LYS A 455 -8.75 7.24 18.95
CA LYS A 455 -9.36 5.95 18.59
C LYS A 455 -8.51 4.74 19.00
N HIS A 456 -7.20 4.93 19.05
CA HIS A 456 -6.23 3.91 19.45
C HIS A 456 -5.50 4.26 20.75
N TYR A 457 -6.24 4.80 21.73
CA TYR A 457 -5.85 4.86 23.15
C TYR A 457 -4.57 5.67 23.41
N PHE A 458 -4.50 6.87 22.82
CA PHE A 458 -3.31 7.72 22.78
C PHE A 458 -2.12 6.99 22.10
N GLY A 459 -2.40 6.37 20.95
CA GLY A 459 -1.41 5.69 20.10
C GLY A 459 -0.88 4.35 20.65
N ARG A 460 -1.57 3.70 21.60
CA ARG A 460 -1.15 2.45 22.24
C ARG A 460 -2.31 1.46 22.37
N PRO A 461 -2.76 0.82 21.28
CA PRO A 461 -3.95 -0.03 21.29
C PRO A 461 -3.82 -1.31 22.14
N PHE A 462 -2.64 -1.63 22.67
CA PHE A 462 -2.37 -2.83 23.47
C PHE A 462 -2.43 -2.57 24.98
N GLU A 463 -1.40 -1.90 25.54
CA GLU A 463 -1.29 -1.66 26.99
C GLU A 463 -2.35 -0.71 27.55
N ASN A 464 -2.87 0.23 26.76
CA ASN A 464 -3.87 1.21 27.21
C ASN A 464 -5.33 0.79 26.94
N ASN A 465 -5.58 -0.32 26.25
CA ASN A 465 -6.92 -0.76 25.85
C ASN A 465 -7.50 -1.77 26.85
N TYR A 466 -8.32 -1.26 27.77
CA TYR A 466 -8.79 -1.96 28.95
C TYR A 466 -9.60 -3.23 28.62
N LEU A 467 -10.65 -3.08 27.80
CA LEU A 467 -11.58 -4.19 27.51
C LEU A 467 -11.01 -5.20 26.50
N ALA A 468 -9.99 -4.83 25.71
CA ALA A 468 -9.33 -5.79 24.82
C ALA A 468 -8.48 -6.84 25.56
N GLY A 469 -8.17 -6.61 26.84
CA GLY A 469 -7.47 -7.55 27.72
C GLY A 469 -6.00 -7.86 27.36
N TYR A 470 -5.46 -7.29 26.28
CA TYR A 470 -4.09 -7.57 25.81
C TYR A 470 -3.03 -7.24 26.88
N TRP A 471 -3.28 -6.23 27.71
CA TRP A 471 -2.44 -5.86 28.86
C TRP A 471 -2.28 -6.96 29.94
N MET A 472 -3.13 -8.00 29.93
CA MET A 472 -2.99 -9.21 30.76
C MET A 472 -2.26 -10.37 30.07
N LEU A 473 -2.14 -10.35 28.74
CA LEU A 473 -1.58 -11.45 27.95
C LEU A 473 -0.07 -11.64 28.15
N GLY A 474 0.61 -10.59 28.60
CA GLY A 474 2.06 -10.47 28.60
C GLY A 474 2.64 -10.08 27.24
N PRO A 475 3.93 -9.73 27.20
CA PRO A 475 4.62 -9.37 25.97
C PRO A 475 4.90 -10.60 25.10
N GLY A 476 5.21 -10.35 23.83
CA GLY A 476 5.94 -11.28 22.96
C GLY A 476 7.21 -10.61 22.41
N ARG A 477 7.78 -11.15 21.33
CA ARG A 477 9.03 -10.68 20.67
C ARG A 477 9.13 -9.17 20.41
N TYR A 478 7.99 -8.48 20.22
CA TYR A 478 7.92 -7.03 20.00
C TYR A 478 7.49 -6.26 21.26
N CYS A 479 7.97 -6.68 22.43
CA CYS A 479 7.58 -6.16 23.74
C CYS A 479 7.70 -4.62 23.86
N SER A 480 8.71 -4.01 23.24
CA SER A 480 8.91 -2.55 23.23
C SER A 480 7.91 -1.77 22.35
N ARG A 481 7.11 -2.46 21.54
CA ARG A 481 6.00 -1.90 20.74
C ARG A 481 4.63 -2.15 21.34
N THR A 482 4.46 -3.26 22.05
CA THR A 482 3.18 -3.67 22.66
C THR A 482 3.05 -3.24 24.12
N PHE A 483 4.15 -3.15 24.87
CA PHE A 483 4.20 -2.78 26.29
C PHE A 483 5.30 -1.73 26.56
N LYS A 484 5.13 -0.51 26.03
CA LYS A 484 6.10 0.60 26.21
C LYS A 484 6.30 0.96 27.69
N GLY A 485 5.30 0.78 28.55
CA GLY A 485 5.40 1.07 29.98
C GLY A 485 6.45 0.21 30.71
N ILE A 486 6.31 -1.12 30.68
CA ILE A 486 7.23 -2.04 31.38
C ILE A 486 8.62 -2.10 30.72
N THR A 487 8.72 -1.80 29.43
CA THR A 487 9.99 -1.84 28.66
C THR A 487 10.79 -0.53 28.72
N SER A 488 10.25 0.52 29.34
CA SER A 488 10.92 1.83 29.43
C SER A 488 11.50 2.14 30.82
N ILE A 489 11.54 1.19 31.77
CA ILE A 489 12.02 1.47 33.14
C ILE A 489 13.45 2.01 33.15
N LYS A 490 14.37 1.52 32.30
CA LYS A 490 15.71 2.13 32.22
C LYS A 490 15.67 3.61 31.82
N LYS A 491 14.78 4.00 30.90
CA LYS A 491 14.59 5.40 30.50
C LYS A 491 13.94 6.24 31.61
N GLN A 492 12.94 5.69 32.30
CA GLN A 492 12.31 6.32 33.46
C GLN A 492 13.32 6.56 34.59
N LEU A 493 14.25 5.63 34.82
CA LEU A 493 15.36 5.82 35.77
C LEU A 493 16.38 6.86 35.28
N SER A 494 16.73 6.89 34.00
CA SER A 494 17.55 7.98 33.45
C SER A 494 16.89 9.35 33.67
N THR A 495 15.56 9.47 33.58
CA THR A 495 14.84 10.70 33.94
C THR A 495 15.03 11.08 35.42
N VAL A 496 14.96 10.12 36.34
CA VAL A 496 15.25 10.36 37.76
C VAL A 496 16.69 10.87 37.93
N PHE A 497 17.68 10.17 37.39
CA PHE A 497 19.10 10.53 37.57
C PHE A 497 19.50 11.85 36.91
N LEU A 498 18.97 12.18 35.73
CA LEU A 498 19.33 13.40 35.02
C LEU A 498 18.75 14.67 35.65
N PHE A 499 17.56 14.60 36.25
CA PHE A 499 16.81 15.80 36.66
C PHE A 499 16.57 15.91 38.17
N PHE A 500 16.37 14.80 38.89
CA PHE A 500 16.08 14.80 40.32
C PHE A 500 17.35 14.79 41.19
N THR A 501 18.44 15.43 40.75
CA THR A 501 19.70 15.45 41.52
C THR A 501 19.50 16.11 42.90
N PRO A 502 19.67 15.39 44.03
CA PRO A 502 19.47 15.94 45.37
C PRO A 502 20.62 16.87 45.81
N GLN A 503 20.27 17.85 46.62
CA GLN A 503 21.19 18.74 47.35
C GLN A 503 21.11 18.50 48.88
N THR A 504 19.99 17.96 49.37
CA THR A 504 19.74 17.69 50.80
C THR A 504 19.41 16.22 51.08
N ALA A 505 19.55 15.82 52.35
CA ALA A 505 19.12 14.53 52.86
C ALA A 505 17.60 14.33 52.73
N SER A 506 16.80 15.40 52.82
CA SER A 506 15.34 15.33 52.66
C SER A 506 14.94 15.07 51.21
N GLU A 507 15.58 15.74 50.24
CA GLU A 507 15.35 15.50 48.82
C GLU A 507 15.72 14.06 48.43
N LEU A 508 16.84 13.54 48.95
CA LEU A 508 17.24 12.15 48.73
C LEU A 508 16.17 11.17 49.23
N GLU A 509 15.54 11.42 50.38
CA GLU A 509 14.45 10.58 50.91
C GLU A 509 13.19 10.62 50.01
N GLU A 510 12.81 11.79 49.49
CA GLU A 510 11.71 11.89 48.52
C GLU A 510 12.00 11.07 47.25
N ILE A 511 13.25 11.07 46.78
CA ILE A 511 13.71 10.27 45.64
C ILE A 511 13.74 8.78 45.98
N LEU A 512 14.16 8.37 47.18
CA LEU A 512 14.12 6.97 47.60
C LEU A 512 12.68 6.45 47.67
N ASN A 513 11.72 7.29 48.08
CA ASN A 513 10.29 6.99 48.02
C ASN A 513 9.74 6.97 46.58
N LEU A 514 10.25 7.81 45.67
CA LEU A 514 9.93 7.74 44.24
C LEU A 514 10.45 6.43 43.61
N LEU A 515 11.69 6.03 43.93
CA LEU A 515 12.29 4.76 43.50
C LEU A 515 11.49 3.55 44.00
N ALA A 516 10.93 3.60 45.20
CA ALA A 516 10.07 2.54 45.73
C ALA A 516 8.81 2.28 44.88
N LYS A 517 8.29 3.28 44.15
CA LYS A 517 7.09 3.10 43.29
C LYS A 517 7.35 2.23 42.06
N PHE A 518 8.59 2.13 41.58
CA PHE A 518 8.93 1.20 40.48
C PHE A 518 8.62 -0.26 40.86
N LYS A 519 8.91 -0.64 42.11
CA LYS A 519 8.57 -1.97 42.64
C LYS A 519 7.08 -2.25 42.58
N THR A 520 6.26 -1.26 42.96
CA THR A 520 4.80 -1.37 42.85
C THR A 520 4.35 -1.57 41.40
N GLY A 521 4.94 -0.85 40.45
CA GLY A 521 4.66 -1.00 39.01
C GLY A 521 5.04 -2.38 38.47
N ILE A 522 6.25 -2.86 38.76
CA ILE A 522 6.76 -4.17 38.32
C ILE A 522 5.92 -5.31 38.93
N ASN A 523 5.64 -5.23 40.24
CA ASN A 523 4.83 -6.24 40.92
C ASN A 523 3.38 -6.25 40.41
N GLN A 524 2.78 -5.08 40.15
CA GLN A 524 1.44 -5.02 39.55
C GLN A 524 1.43 -5.59 38.12
N PHE A 525 2.51 -5.44 37.36
CA PHE A 525 2.64 -6.10 36.06
C PHE A 525 2.60 -7.64 36.19
N LYS A 526 3.30 -8.22 37.19
CA LYS A 526 3.20 -9.65 37.51
C LYS A 526 1.77 -10.07 37.88
N GLU A 527 1.07 -9.30 38.70
CA GLU A 527 -0.33 -9.60 39.06
C GLU A 527 -1.32 -9.45 37.89
N ASN A 528 -0.99 -8.66 36.86
CA ASN A 528 -1.75 -8.62 35.61
C ASN A 528 -1.58 -9.93 34.80
N LEU A 529 -0.37 -10.51 34.75
CA LEU A 529 -0.14 -11.81 34.10
C LEU A 529 -0.89 -12.95 34.79
N LYS A 530 -0.92 -12.95 36.14
CA LYS A 530 -1.75 -13.86 36.94
C LYS A 530 -3.26 -13.65 36.70
N SER A 531 -3.66 -12.43 36.37
CA SER A 531 -5.04 -12.12 35.96
C SER A 531 -5.33 -12.61 34.54
N GLY A 532 -4.33 -12.62 33.64
CA GLY A 532 -4.39 -13.28 32.33
C GLY A 532 -4.72 -14.76 32.44
N ILE A 533 -3.99 -15.50 33.30
CA ILE A 533 -4.25 -16.93 33.57
C ILE A 533 -5.70 -17.15 34.03
N ARG A 534 -6.15 -16.39 35.03
CA ARG A 534 -7.53 -16.49 35.57
C ARG A 534 -8.62 -16.11 34.57
N THR A 535 -8.34 -15.21 33.63
CA THR A 535 -9.30 -14.76 32.60
C THR A 535 -9.28 -15.58 31.32
N GLY A 536 -8.30 -16.47 31.14
CA GLY A 536 -8.05 -17.18 29.88
C GLY A 536 -7.34 -16.34 28.82
N MET A 537 -6.78 -15.19 29.21
CA MET A 537 -5.94 -14.33 28.37
C MET A 537 -4.47 -14.69 28.59
N VAL A 538 -4.01 -15.76 27.94
CA VAL A 538 -2.60 -16.19 27.95
C VAL A 538 -2.15 -16.49 26.51
N GLY A 539 -0.90 -16.16 26.18
CA GLY A 539 -0.31 -16.42 24.86
C GLY A 539 0.00 -17.90 24.60
N SER A 540 0.51 -18.17 23.39
CA SER A 540 1.13 -19.47 23.08
C SER A 540 2.47 -19.60 23.83
N VAL A 541 2.92 -20.83 24.08
CA VAL A 541 4.21 -21.12 24.73
C VAL A 541 5.39 -20.45 24.00
N THR A 542 5.31 -20.33 22.67
CA THR A 542 6.28 -19.58 21.84
C THR A 542 6.23 -18.09 22.15
N VAL A 543 5.03 -17.47 22.11
CA VAL A 543 4.88 -16.02 22.40
C VAL A 543 5.31 -15.69 23.84
N CYS A 544 4.97 -16.55 24.82
CA CYS A 544 5.40 -16.37 26.21
C CYS A 544 6.93 -16.41 26.37
N LYS A 545 7.59 -17.41 25.74
CA LYS A 545 9.06 -17.54 25.80
C LYS A 545 9.76 -16.35 25.14
N GLU A 546 9.35 -15.99 23.93
CA GLU A 546 9.88 -14.82 23.21
C GLU A 546 9.55 -13.49 23.93
N GLY A 547 8.48 -13.47 24.74
CA GLY A 547 8.11 -12.36 25.63
C GLY A 547 9.05 -12.22 26.83
N ARG A 548 9.42 -13.34 27.48
CA ARG A 548 10.46 -13.37 28.52
C ARG A 548 11.79 -12.91 27.94
N GLU A 549 12.22 -13.52 26.83
CA GLU A 549 13.48 -13.19 26.14
C GLU A 549 13.56 -11.69 25.76
N CYS A 550 12.49 -11.11 25.22
CA CYS A 550 12.45 -9.68 24.88
C CYS A 550 12.59 -8.76 26.11
N LEU A 551 12.09 -9.15 27.29
CA LEU A 551 12.32 -8.40 28.52
C LEU A 551 13.72 -8.64 29.09
N GLU A 552 14.23 -9.87 29.02
CA GLU A 552 15.58 -10.22 29.46
C GLU A 552 16.67 -9.53 28.64
N ASP A 553 16.48 -9.35 27.34
CA ASP A 553 17.35 -8.54 26.46
C ASP A 553 17.28 -7.04 26.80
N ILE A 554 16.08 -6.50 27.09
CA ILE A 554 15.93 -5.10 27.49
C ILE A 554 16.61 -4.81 28.83
N TYR A 555 16.61 -5.79 29.75
CA TYR A 555 17.26 -5.72 31.06
C TYR A 555 18.47 -6.66 31.15
N ILE A 556 19.26 -6.73 30.07
CA ILE A 556 20.39 -7.66 29.89
C ILE A 556 21.39 -7.65 31.05
N GLU A 557 21.54 -6.52 31.74
CA GLU A 557 22.45 -6.37 32.88
C GLU A 557 21.97 -7.17 34.10
N VAL A 558 20.65 -7.27 34.32
CA VAL A 558 20.03 -8.08 35.39
C VAL A 558 19.97 -9.56 35.01
N SER A 559 19.55 -9.86 33.77
CA SER A 559 19.33 -11.24 33.30
C SER A 559 20.65 -11.99 33.09
N SER A 560 21.66 -11.38 32.45
CA SER A 560 22.97 -12.05 32.23
C SER A 560 23.77 -12.27 33.51
N GLN A 561 23.53 -11.46 34.55
CA GLN A 561 24.15 -11.63 35.87
C GLN A 561 23.31 -12.52 36.81
N GLN A 562 22.08 -12.91 36.43
CA GLN A 562 21.10 -13.60 37.28
C GLN A 562 20.99 -12.96 38.67
N SER A 563 21.00 -11.63 38.73
CA SER A 563 21.18 -10.87 39.97
C SER A 563 20.55 -9.50 39.91
N GLY A 564 19.79 -9.16 40.96
CA GLY A 564 19.25 -7.82 41.14
C GLY A 564 20.32 -6.72 41.23
N ARG A 565 21.59 -7.06 41.53
CA ARG A 565 22.69 -6.07 41.48
C ARG A 565 23.08 -5.66 40.06
N GLY A 566 22.71 -6.45 39.05
CA GLY A 566 23.01 -6.16 37.64
C GLY A 566 22.44 -4.84 37.14
N ILE A 567 21.35 -4.35 37.75
CA ILE A 567 20.79 -3.02 37.42
C ILE A 567 21.80 -1.88 37.65
N LEU A 568 22.74 -2.05 38.58
CA LEU A 568 23.76 -1.03 38.88
C LEU A 568 24.72 -0.82 37.71
N SER A 569 25.05 -1.88 36.96
CA SER A 569 25.90 -1.81 35.76
C SER A 569 25.30 -0.94 34.65
N ALA A 570 23.98 -0.73 34.63
CA ALA A 570 23.31 0.15 33.68
C ALA A 570 23.35 1.64 34.08
N PHE A 571 23.75 1.98 35.32
CA PHE A 571 23.62 3.33 35.89
C PHE A 571 24.86 3.83 36.66
N GLN A 572 25.96 3.07 36.72
CA GLN A 572 27.12 3.32 37.59
C GLN A 572 27.67 4.77 37.53
N ASP A 573 27.92 5.29 36.32
CA ASP A 573 28.39 6.67 36.11
C ASP A 573 27.33 7.73 36.48
N GLN A 574 26.05 7.38 36.34
CA GLN A 574 24.93 8.26 36.68
C GLN A 574 24.73 8.34 38.20
N ILE A 575 24.84 7.23 38.93
CA ILE A 575 24.67 7.15 40.39
C ILE A 575 25.75 7.96 41.12
N SER A 576 27.01 7.82 40.73
CA SER A 576 28.12 8.59 41.32
C SER A 576 27.96 10.10 41.08
N THR A 577 27.56 10.48 39.86
CA THR A 577 27.21 11.87 39.52
C THR A 577 26.00 12.38 40.31
N PHE A 578 25.00 11.52 40.57
CA PHE A 578 23.73 11.90 41.18
C PHE A 578 23.86 12.43 42.60
N VAL A 579 24.67 11.79 43.45
CA VAL A 579 24.84 12.19 44.85
C VAL A 579 25.90 13.28 45.05
N SER A 580 26.63 13.65 43.99
CA SER A 580 27.79 14.57 44.05
C SER A 580 27.46 16.02 44.48
N LYS A 581 26.18 16.42 44.46
CA LYS A 581 25.72 17.77 44.82
C LYS A 581 25.26 17.91 46.27
N ILE A 582 25.24 16.81 47.03
CA ILE A 582 24.89 16.82 48.45
C ILE A 582 26.07 17.41 49.25
N SER A 583 25.80 18.38 50.13
CA SER A 583 26.85 18.99 50.96
C SER A 583 27.41 18.00 51.99
N SER A 584 28.62 18.23 52.51
CA SER A 584 29.22 17.35 53.53
C SER A 584 28.35 17.23 54.79
N GLU A 585 27.69 18.31 55.21
CA GLU A 585 26.79 18.33 56.36
C GLU A 585 25.52 17.49 56.11
N GLU A 586 24.97 17.53 54.89
CA GLU A 586 23.82 16.71 54.50
C GLU A 586 24.21 15.23 54.30
N ALA A 587 25.44 14.96 53.83
CA ALA A 587 26.00 13.62 53.73
C ALA A 587 26.18 12.96 55.10
N GLU A 588 26.63 13.71 56.12
CA GLU A 588 26.68 13.22 57.51
C GLU A 588 25.29 12.88 58.05
N LYS A 589 24.26 13.68 57.75
CA LYS A 589 22.86 13.40 58.15
C LYS A 589 22.33 12.11 57.51
N ILE A 590 22.68 11.84 56.25
CA ILE A 590 22.34 10.58 55.55
C ILE A 590 23.01 9.38 56.25
N ILE A 591 24.31 9.47 56.51
CA ILE A 591 25.08 8.40 57.18
C ILE A 591 24.55 8.14 58.60
N ALA A 592 24.27 9.19 59.37
CA ALA A 592 23.73 9.08 60.73
C ALA A 592 22.32 8.44 60.77
N LYS A 593 21.52 8.59 59.71
CA LYS A 593 20.16 8.04 59.62
C LYS A 593 20.12 6.61 59.07
N HIS A 594 20.94 6.29 58.06
CA HIS A 594 20.86 5.03 57.31
C HIS A 594 22.05 4.07 57.53
N GLY A 595 23.11 4.51 58.22
CA GLY A 595 24.34 3.73 58.40
C GLY A 595 25.17 3.55 57.12
N MET A 596 24.81 4.22 56.03
CA MET A 596 25.40 4.09 54.70
C MET A 596 25.59 5.47 54.08
N ASN A 597 26.61 5.62 53.21
CA ASN A 597 26.77 6.84 52.41
C ASN A 597 25.68 6.93 51.31
N GLY A 598 25.49 8.13 50.75
CA GLY A 598 24.45 8.39 49.75
C GLY A 598 24.53 7.50 48.52
N THR A 599 25.74 7.19 48.03
CA THR A 599 25.95 6.30 46.86
C THR A 599 25.41 4.90 47.13
N VAL A 600 25.87 4.26 48.21
CA VAL A 600 25.46 2.90 48.60
C VAL A 600 23.95 2.85 48.92
N LEU A 601 23.41 3.90 49.55
CA LEU A 601 21.98 3.99 49.83
C LEU A 601 21.11 4.05 48.55
N VAL A 602 21.57 4.74 47.50
CA VAL A 602 20.92 4.75 46.18
C VAL A 602 21.07 3.39 45.48
N GLU A 603 22.27 2.78 45.53
CA GLU A 603 22.52 1.45 44.96
C GLU A 603 21.61 0.38 45.57
N GLU A 604 21.59 0.22 46.90
CA GLU A 604 20.72 -0.77 47.56
C GLU A 604 19.23 -0.48 47.32
N SER A 605 18.85 0.79 47.17
CA SER A 605 17.48 1.15 46.80
C SER A 605 17.12 0.70 45.37
N LEU A 606 18.02 0.88 44.40
CA LEU A 606 17.83 0.38 43.03
C LEU A 606 17.73 -1.14 42.98
N VAL A 607 18.60 -1.85 43.70
CA VAL A 607 18.56 -3.31 43.78
C VAL A 607 17.21 -3.76 44.38
N ARG A 608 16.85 -3.24 45.55
CA ARG A 608 15.61 -3.60 46.26
C ARG A 608 14.32 -3.26 45.51
N ASN A 609 14.31 -2.18 44.74
CA ASN A 609 13.10 -1.58 44.15
C ASN A 609 12.98 -1.73 42.63
N VAL A 610 14.05 -2.11 41.91
CA VAL A 610 14.02 -2.36 40.47
C VAL A 610 14.70 -3.69 40.12
N GLY A 611 15.95 -3.88 40.52
CA GLY A 611 16.75 -5.04 40.12
C GLY A 611 16.16 -6.37 40.59
N SER A 612 15.89 -6.52 41.89
CA SER A 612 15.27 -7.73 42.45
C SER A 612 13.81 -7.92 41.98
N PRO A 613 12.94 -6.88 41.89
CA PRO A 613 11.62 -7.04 41.27
C PRO A 613 11.63 -7.46 39.79
N LEU A 614 12.64 -7.06 39.00
CA LEU A 614 12.80 -7.56 37.63
C LEU A 614 13.23 -9.03 37.61
N LEU A 615 14.16 -9.43 38.48
CA LEU A 615 14.56 -10.84 38.63
C LEU A 615 13.38 -11.72 39.08
N ASP A 616 12.62 -11.28 40.08
CA ASP A 616 11.38 -11.87 40.58
C ASP A 616 10.24 -11.91 39.51
N LEU A 617 10.33 -11.07 38.47
CA LEU A 617 9.45 -11.15 37.29
C LEU A 617 9.95 -12.20 36.29
N PHE A 618 11.26 -12.32 36.05
CA PHE A 618 11.84 -13.35 35.17
C PHE A 618 11.69 -14.76 35.75
N GLU A 619 11.95 -14.93 37.05
CA GLU A 619 11.73 -16.17 37.79
C GLU A 619 10.25 -16.59 37.74
N TYR A 620 9.31 -15.64 37.88
CA TYR A 620 7.88 -15.89 37.68
C TYR A 620 7.55 -16.28 36.23
N PHE A 621 8.12 -15.61 35.23
CA PHE A 621 7.88 -15.94 33.83
C PHE A 621 8.26 -17.39 33.52
N GLU A 622 9.42 -17.86 33.98
CA GLU A 622 9.90 -19.22 33.71
C GLU A 622 9.19 -20.29 34.56
N ASN A 623 9.07 -20.07 35.88
CA ASN A 623 8.66 -21.13 36.82
C ASN A 623 7.14 -21.19 37.07
N GLU A 624 6.41 -20.07 36.92
CA GLU A 624 4.97 -20.00 37.15
C GLU A 624 4.18 -19.76 35.85
N HIS A 625 4.57 -18.76 35.04
CA HIS A 625 3.76 -18.34 33.89
C HIS A 625 3.88 -19.26 32.67
N LEU A 626 5.10 -19.64 32.28
CA LEU A 626 5.34 -20.48 31.10
C LEU A 626 4.63 -21.85 31.17
N PRO A 627 4.55 -22.55 32.33
CA PRO A 627 3.68 -23.71 32.51
C PRO A 627 2.20 -23.49 32.17
N HIS A 628 1.67 -22.28 32.34
CA HIS A 628 0.27 -21.95 32.03
C HIS A 628 0.04 -21.52 30.57
N CYS A 629 1.10 -21.33 29.78
CA CYS A 629 0.97 -20.89 28.39
C CYS A 629 0.46 -21.99 27.45
N LEU A 630 -0.25 -21.56 26.40
CA LEU A 630 -1.02 -22.47 25.54
C LEU A 630 -0.12 -23.21 24.55
N PRO A 631 -0.38 -24.50 24.26
CA PRO A 631 0.25 -25.18 23.12
C PRO A 631 -0.02 -24.41 21.82
N THR A 632 0.96 -24.40 20.90
CA THR A 632 0.86 -23.67 19.62
C THR A 632 -0.26 -24.16 18.71
N ASN A 633 -0.78 -25.37 18.91
CA ASN A 633 -1.96 -25.92 18.23
C ASN A 633 -3.30 -25.65 18.95
N ILE A 634 -3.28 -25.01 20.12
CA ILE A 634 -4.46 -24.55 20.87
C ILE A 634 -4.65 -23.03 20.73
N SER A 635 -3.54 -22.28 20.71
CA SER A 635 -3.53 -20.89 20.26
C SER A 635 -2.26 -20.57 19.50
N SER A 636 -2.42 -19.82 18.42
CA SER A 636 -1.36 -19.14 17.67
C SER A 636 -1.64 -17.63 17.57
N GLY A 637 -2.51 -17.09 18.42
CA GLY A 637 -2.95 -15.70 18.28
C GLY A 637 -4.17 -15.35 19.14
N LEU A 638 -5.05 -14.50 18.60
CA LEU A 638 -6.18 -13.93 19.34
C LEU A 638 -7.52 -14.63 19.06
N GLY A 639 -7.62 -15.44 18.00
CA GLY A 639 -8.90 -16.00 17.57
C GLY A 639 -9.57 -16.92 18.61
N THR A 640 -8.76 -17.68 19.35
CA THR A 640 -9.20 -18.65 20.36
C THR A 640 -9.28 -18.07 21.79
N LEU A 641 -9.03 -16.76 21.96
CA LEU A 641 -8.97 -16.12 23.29
C LEU A 641 -10.27 -15.36 23.65
N PRO A 642 -10.62 -15.25 24.94
CA PRO A 642 -10.05 -16.00 26.07
C PRO A 642 -10.39 -17.50 26.02
N VAL A 643 -9.47 -18.36 26.49
CA VAL A 643 -9.75 -19.80 26.67
C VAL A 643 -10.68 -20.05 27.86
N ASP A 644 -11.35 -21.20 27.88
CA ASP A 644 -12.44 -21.54 28.81
C ASP A 644 -11.99 -22.25 30.12
N HIS A 645 -10.75 -22.75 30.17
CA HIS A 645 -10.14 -23.39 31.34
C HIS A 645 -8.65 -23.01 31.45
N VAL A 646 -8.10 -23.09 32.66
CA VAL A 646 -6.67 -22.92 32.91
C VAL A 646 -5.92 -24.12 32.31
N TYR A 647 -4.77 -23.85 31.69
CA TYR A 647 -3.84 -24.87 31.19
C TYR A 647 -2.66 -25.03 32.15
N LEU A 648 -2.04 -26.21 32.21
CA LEU A 648 -0.82 -26.47 32.96
C LEU A 648 0.03 -27.51 32.21
N ASN A 649 1.29 -27.19 31.94
CA ASN A 649 2.23 -28.01 31.16
C ASN A 649 1.61 -28.50 29.84
N GLY A 650 0.99 -27.57 29.10
CA GLY A 650 0.28 -27.81 27.85
C GLY A 650 -1.05 -28.58 27.96
N SER A 651 -1.42 -29.07 29.14
CA SER A 651 -2.64 -29.85 29.38
C SER A 651 -3.78 -28.97 29.90
N LYS A 652 -5.00 -29.17 29.37
CA LYS A 652 -6.21 -28.48 29.86
C LYS A 652 -6.61 -29.03 31.23
N THR A 653 -6.77 -28.15 32.23
CA THR A 653 -7.15 -28.55 33.60
C THR A 653 -8.68 -28.56 33.80
N LEU A 654 -9.13 -28.93 35.00
CA LEU A 654 -10.53 -28.83 35.41
C LEU A 654 -10.92 -27.42 35.91
N GLU A 655 -9.95 -26.52 36.14
CA GLU A 655 -10.22 -25.17 36.61
C GLU A 655 -10.72 -24.29 35.46
N ARG A 656 -11.89 -23.67 35.64
CA ARG A 656 -12.47 -22.77 34.64
C ARG A 656 -11.94 -21.36 34.80
N THR A 657 -11.70 -20.72 33.66
CA THR A 657 -11.42 -19.28 33.60
C THR A 657 -12.69 -18.48 33.84
N ASN A 658 -12.52 -17.23 34.27
CA ASN A 658 -13.57 -16.24 34.30
C ASN A 658 -13.13 -14.99 33.52
N PRO A 659 -13.66 -14.74 32.31
CA PRO A 659 -13.29 -13.55 31.53
C PRO A 659 -13.79 -12.23 32.16
N THR A 660 -14.56 -12.29 33.25
CA THR A 660 -14.96 -11.12 34.05
C THR A 660 -13.97 -10.94 35.20
N PHE A 661 -13.12 -9.92 35.09
CA PHE A 661 -12.01 -9.67 36.04
C PHE A 661 -12.35 -8.62 37.10
N ARG A 662 -13.42 -7.85 36.91
CA ARG A 662 -14.10 -7.02 37.93
C ARG A 662 -15.60 -7.06 37.71
N GLU A 663 -16.38 -6.70 38.72
CA GLU A 663 -17.85 -6.67 38.62
C GLU A 663 -18.30 -5.72 37.49
N GLY A 664 -18.91 -6.29 36.44
CA GLY A 664 -19.32 -5.58 35.22
C GLY A 664 -18.25 -5.44 34.12
N ASP A 665 -16.97 -5.72 34.40
CA ASP A 665 -15.87 -5.62 33.43
C ASP A 665 -15.45 -7.01 32.90
N THR A 666 -15.94 -7.35 31.70
CA THR A 666 -15.63 -8.59 30.98
C THR A 666 -14.72 -8.31 29.78
N VAL A 667 -13.69 -9.15 29.59
CA VAL A 667 -12.77 -9.07 28.45
C VAL A 667 -13.50 -9.37 27.13
N LEU A 668 -13.21 -8.60 26.08
CA LEU A 668 -13.69 -8.84 24.73
C LEU A 668 -13.10 -10.13 24.13
N PRO A 669 -13.85 -10.90 23.32
CA PRO A 669 -13.28 -11.99 22.54
C PRO A 669 -12.11 -11.47 21.68
N GLY A 670 -11.01 -12.22 21.59
CA GLY A 670 -9.77 -11.72 20.98
C GLY A 670 -9.90 -11.34 19.50
N LYS A 671 -10.78 -12.01 18.75
CA LYS A 671 -11.19 -11.63 17.38
C LYS A 671 -11.86 -10.25 17.27
N ASP A 672 -12.48 -9.77 18.35
CA ASP A 672 -13.14 -8.47 18.44
C ASP A 672 -12.15 -7.39 18.91
N SER A 673 -11.26 -7.73 19.86
CA SER A 673 -10.06 -6.94 20.18
C SER A 673 -9.19 -6.68 18.94
N TYR A 674 -8.96 -7.72 18.13
CA TYR A 674 -8.15 -7.67 16.91
C TYR A 674 -8.66 -6.64 15.89
N LYS A 675 -9.96 -6.34 15.84
CA LYS A 675 -10.52 -5.30 14.94
C LYS A 675 -9.98 -3.90 15.29
N ASN A 676 -9.70 -3.61 16.57
CA ASN A 676 -9.07 -2.35 16.95
C ASN A 676 -7.58 -2.32 16.54
N PHE A 677 -6.89 -3.45 16.63
CA PHE A 677 -5.46 -3.55 16.28
C PHE A 677 -5.26 -3.48 14.76
N LEU A 678 -6.11 -4.19 13.99
CA LEU A 678 -6.13 -4.13 12.52
C LEU A 678 -6.39 -2.71 12.01
N SER A 679 -7.37 -1.99 12.58
CA SER A 679 -7.69 -0.62 12.17
C SER A 679 -6.67 0.43 12.61
N TYR A 680 -5.84 0.13 13.62
CA TYR A 680 -4.65 0.92 13.95
C TYR A 680 -3.62 0.83 12.81
N TYR A 681 -3.15 -0.38 12.49
CA TYR A 681 -2.07 -0.55 11.52
C TYR A 681 -2.45 -0.22 10.08
N THR A 682 -3.66 -0.60 9.67
CA THR A 682 -4.18 -0.31 8.31
C THR A 682 -4.69 1.11 8.17
N THR A 683 -4.90 1.83 9.29
CA THR A 683 -5.47 3.20 9.35
C THR A 683 -6.87 3.34 8.73
N GLN A 684 -7.59 2.22 8.57
CA GLN A 684 -8.94 2.14 7.98
C GLN A 684 -9.87 1.31 8.88
N ASP A 685 -11.17 1.57 8.82
CA ASP A 685 -12.19 0.74 9.48
C ASP A 685 -12.57 -0.50 8.64
N ILE A 686 -11.55 -1.27 8.27
CA ILE A 686 -11.69 -2.56 7.57
C ILE A 686 -11.77 -3.72 8.57
N THR A 687 -12.42 -4.81 8.15
CA THR A 687 -12.65 -5.99 8.99
C THR A 687 -11.80 -7.18 8.54
N PRO A 688 -11.46 -8.11 9.45
CA PRO A 688 -10.83 -9.38 9.07
C PRO A 688 -11.73 -10.25 8.17
N GLU A 689 -13.04 -10.12 8.33
CA GLU A 689 -14.08 -11.01 7.79
C GLU A 689 -15.42 -10.27 7.58
N ALA A 690 -16.26 -10.82 6.72
CA ALA A 690 -17.67 -10.46 6.60
C ALA A 690 -18.37 -10.60 7.95
N ALA A 691 -19.01 -9.51 8.38
CA ALA A 691 -20.03 -9.61 9.41
C ALA A 691 -21.15 -10.57 8.94
N LYS A 692 -21.25 -11.75 9.57
CA LYS A 692 -22.49 -12.54 9.57
C LYS A 692 -23.61 -11.61 10.04
N ALA A 693 -24.64 -11.43 9.20
CA ALA A 693 -25.75 -10.57 9.55
C ALA A 693 -26.38 -11.03 10.88
N HIS A 694 -26.59 -10.09 11.81
CA HIS A 694 -27.34 -10.37 13.03
C HIS A 694 -28.73 -10.90 12.66
N LYS A 695 -29.16 -11.98 13.31
CA LYS A 695 -30.50 -12.55 13.10
C LYS A 695 -31.60 -11.75 13.79
N ASP A 696 -31.24 -10.83 14.68
CA ASP A 696 -32.13 -10.27 15.70
C ASP A 696 -32.56 -8.84 15.37
N GLY A 697 -33.52 -8.71 14.44
CA GLY A 697 -34.58 -7.67 14.41
C GLY A 697 -34.24 -6.17 14.39
N GLY A 698 -32.99 -5.74 14.55
CA GLY A 698 -32.62 -4.33 14.75
C GLY A 698 -32.75 -3.47 13.49
N THR A 699 -33.69 -2.53 13.48
CA THR A 699 -33.91 -1.59 12.36
C THR A 699 -32.79 -0.55 12.26
N ALA A 700 -32.02 -0.61 11.17
CA ALA A 700 -31.17 0.51 10.74
C ALA A 700 -31.98 1.57 9.97
N VAL A 701 -31.64 2.84 10.14
CA VAL A 701 -32.39 3.98 9.56
C VAL A 701 -32.11 4.14 8.06
N LEU A 702 -33.17 4.17 7.25
CA LEU A 702 -33.07 4.46 5.81
C LEU A 702 -32.83 5.97 5.54
N PRO A 703 -31.97 6.31 4.54
CA PRO A 703 -31.83 7.69 4.05
C PRO A 703 -33.13 8.30 3.55
N GLN A 704 -33.19 9.64 3.51
CA GLN A 704 -34.41 10.39 3.22
C GLN A 704 -34.93 10.20 1.79
N TRP A 705 -34.05 9.97 0.80
CA TRP A 705 -34.35 9.75 -0.62
C TRP A 705 -35.03 8.40 -0.95
N TYR A 706 -35.38 7.62 0.07
CA TYR A 706 -36.07 6.33 -0.07
C TYR A 706 -37.59 6.42 0.19
N ARG A 707 -38.15 7.64 0.33
CA ARG A 707 -39.55 7.88 0.76
C ARG A 707 -40.46 8.39 -0.36
N ASP A 708 -39.87 8.74 -1.50
CA ASP A 708 -40.40 9.67 -2.50
C ASP A 708 -41.38 9.01 -3.49
N GLY A 709 -41.53 7.67 -3.43
CA GLY A 709 -42.65 6.93 -4.00
C GLY A 709 -42.67 6.68 -5.52
N THR A 710 -41.85 7.36 -6.31
CA THR A 710 -41.94 7.35 -7.79
C THR A 710 -40.99 6.37 -8.50
N ALA A 711 -41.15 5.05 -8.30
CA ALA A 711 -40.54 4.02 -9.16
C ALA A 711 -41.34 2.69 -9.14
N VAL A 712 -41.35 1.97 -10.26
CA VAL A 712 -42.08 0.69 -10.39
C VAL A 712 -41.30 -0.46 -9.77
N VAL A 713 -41.92 -1.17 -8.82
CA VAL A 713 -41.30 -2.28 -8.07
C VAL A 713 -41.31 -3.59 -8.89
N PRO A 714 -40.15 -4.21 -9.19
CA PRO A 714 -40.08 -5.53 -9.81
C PRO A 714 -40.80 -6.60 -8.95
N ARG A 715 -41.45 -7.57 -9.60
CA ARG A 715 -42.39 -8.50 -8.94
C ARG A 715 -41.79 -9.34 -7.81
N TRP A 716 -40.46 -9.50 -7.78
CA TRP A 716 -39.69 -10.24 -6.76
C TRP A 716 -39.35 -9.42 -5.50
N CYS A 717 -39.48 -8.08 -5.52
CA CYS A 717 -39.13 -7.22 -4.37
C CYS A 717 -40.26 -7.04 -3.33
N ARG A 718 -41.41 -7.72 -3.45
CA ARG A 718 -42.54 -7.60 -2.49
C ARG A 718 -42.31 -8.35 -1.16
N GLY A 719 -41.13 -8.95 -0.96
CA GLY A 719 -40.80 -9.89 0.12
C GLY A 719 -40.15 -9.31 1.38
N GLY A 720 -40.38 -8.05 1.74
CA GLY A 720 -40.19 -7.54 3.11
C GLY A 720 -38.77 -7.47 3.70
N ALA A 721 -37.70 -7.80 2.98
CA ALA A 721 -36.32 -7.77 3.48
C ALA A 721 -35.46 -6.74 2.71
N ALA A 722 -34.93 -5.74 3.43
CA ALA A 722 -34.01 -4.74 2.87
C ALA A 722 -32.56 -5.27 2.83
N VAL A 723 -31.80 -4.88 1.80
CA VAL A 723 -30.40 -5.29 1.61
C VAL A 723 -29.49 -4.07 1.47
N VAL A 724 -28.42 -4.03 2.28
CA VAL A 724 -27.42 -2.96 2.29
C VAL A 724 -26.35 -3.19 1.21
N PRO A 725 -25.85 -2.16 0.49
CA PRO A 725 -24.84 -2.32 -0.57
C PRO A 725 -23.58 -3.09 -0.18
N ARG A 726 -22.99 -3.77 -1.17
CA ARG A 726 -21.89 -4.73 -0.95
C ARG A 726 -20.51 -4.09 -0.73
N TRP A 727 -20.28 -2.86 -1.19
CA TRP A 727 -18.95 -2.24 -1.25
C TRP A 727 -18.40 -1.68 0.07
N CYS A 728 -19.20 -1.65 1.15
CA CYS A 728 -18.69 -1.44 2.53
C CYS A 728 -18.11 -2.73 3.16
N ARG A 729 -17.84 -3.76 2.37
CA ARG A 729 -17.25 -5.05 2.79
C ARG A 729 -16.23 -5.50 1.74
N ALA A 730 -14.97 -5.13 1.96
CA ALA A 730 -13.80 -5.76 1.37
C ALA A 730 -12.94 -6.27 2.53
N GLU A 731 -12.58 -7.55 2.49
CA GLU A 731 -12.08 -8.30 3.64
C GLU A 731 -10.56 -8.49 3.50
N VAL A 732 -9.80 -8.24 4.56
CA VAL A 732 -8.32 -8.25 4.47
C VAL A 732 -7.79 -9.62 4.06
N GLN A 733 -8.43 -10.70 4.50
CA GLN A 733 -8.04 -12.06 4.14
C GLN A 733 -8.31 -12.38 2.65
N ASP A 734 -9.48 -11.98 2.13
CA ASP A 734 -9.86 -12.18 0.72
C ASP A 734 -8.91 -11.42 -0.23
N LEU A 735 -8.57 -10.18 0.13
CA LEU A 735 -7.59 -9.36 -0.59
C LEU A 735 -6.21 -10.04 -0.64
N GLY A 736 -5.83 -10.72 0.44
CA GLY A 736 -4.63 -11.55 0.52
C GLY A 736 -4.65 -12.69 -0.50
N TRP A 737 -5.74 -13.45 -0.57
CA TRP A 737 -5.89 -14.54 -1.54
C TRP A 737 -5.94 -14.04 -2.99
N GLU A 738 -6.67 -12.96 -3.27
CA GLU A 738 -6.76 -12.35 -4.60
C GLU A 738 -5.38 -11.90 -5.11
N MET A 739 -4.57 -11.29 -4.25
CA MET A 739 -3.20 -10.87 -4.59
C MET A 739 -2.25 -12.06 -4.71
N LEU A 740 -2.33 -13.03 -3.80
CA LEU A 740 -1.52 -14.24 -3.84
C LEU A 740 -1.67 -14.99 -5.17
N GLU A 741 -2.90 -15.20 -5.64
CA GLU A 741 -3.17 -15.95 -6.87
C GLU A 741 -2.60 -15.25 -8.12
N LYS A 742 -2.71 -13.92 -8.19
CA LYS A 742 -2.16 -13.10 -9.30
C LYS A 742 -0.64 -13.08 -9.32
N LEU A 743 0.00 -13.06 -8.15
CA LEU A 743 1.45 -12.97 -8.01
C LEU A 743 2.13 -14.34 -8.19
N TYR A 744 1.55 -15.41 -7.61
CA TYR A 744 2.07 -16.77 -7.73
C TYR A 744 2.12 -17.28 -9.17
N ARG A 745 1.11 -16.97 -10.00
CA ARG A 745 1.10 -17.33 -11.43
C ARG A 745 2.31 -16.74 -12.19
N GLN A 746 2.66 -15.48 -11.93
CA GLN A 746 3.85 -14.84 -12.51
C GLN A 746 5.17 -15.47 -12.01
N ALA A 747 5.21 -16.00 -10.78
CA ALA A 747 6.39 -16.64 -10.23
C ALA A 747 6.62 -18.01 -10.88
N VAL A 748 5.55 -18.76 -11.11
CA VAL A 748 5.55 -19.99 -11.89
C VAL A 748 6.02 -19.74 -13.33
N ASP A 749 5.55 -18.68 -13.99
CA ASP A 749 5.97 -18.36 -15.35
C ASP A 749 7.47 -18.03 -15.44
N ILE A 750 8.04 -17.36 -14.42
CA ILE A 750 9.49 -17.16 -14.32
C ILE A 750 10.22 -18.50 -14.07
N ALA A 751 9.71 -19.36 -13.18
CA ALA A 751 10.30 -20.68 -12.91
C ALA A 751 10.38 -21.55 -14.18
N LYS A 752 9.28 -21.61 -14.95
CA LYS A 752 9.21 -22.29 -16.25
C LYS A 752 10.24 -21.73 -17.24
N THR A 753 10.35 -20.40 -17.31
CA THR A 753 11.29 -19.69 -18.20
C THR A 753 12.75 -19.96 -17.85
N ILE A 754 13.14 -19.95 -16.57
CA ILE A 754 14.55 -20.14 -16.15
C ILE A 754 14.96 -21.62 -16.22
N MET A 755 14.05 -22.56 -15.90
CA MET A 755 14.35 -24.00 -15.94
C MET A 755 14.18 -24.63 -17.34
N GLY A 756 13.54 -23.94 -18.29
CA GLY A 756 13.22 -24.50 -19.60
C GLY A 756 12.24 -25.68 -19.51
N GLN A 757 11.24 -25.59 -18.63
CA GLN A 757 10.28 -26.66 -18.33
C GLN A 757 8.85 -26.15 -18.49
N ASP A 758 8.05 -26.76 -19.36
CA ASP A 758 6.62 -26.41 -19.52
C ASP A 758 5.73 -26.99 -18.41
N ILE A 759 6.10 -28.16 -17.88
CA ILE A 759 5.36 -28.84 -16.80
C ILE A 759 5.58 -28.07 -15.50
N GLU A 760 4.50 -27.51 -14.97
CA GLU A 760 4.50 -26.64 -13.79
C GLU A 760 5.13 -27.26 -12.55
N GLU A 761 4.73 -28.49 -12.21
CA GLU A 761 5.28 -29.23 -11.06
C GLU A 761 6.79 -29.47 -11.21
N THR A 762 7.25 -29.82 -12.42
CA THR A 762 8.68 -30.02 -12.72
C THR A 762 9.45 -28.71 -12.63
N ALA A 763 8.94 -27.63 -13.25
CA ALA A 763 9.55 -26.31 -13.23
C ALA A 763 9.69 -25.77 -11.80
N VAL A 764 8.63 -25.83 -11.01
CA VAL A 764 8.61 -25.39 -9.61
C VAL A 764 9.56 -26.24 -8.75
N ASN A 765 9.51 -27.57 -8.87
CA ASN A 765 10.39 -28.45 -8.07
C ASN A 765 11.87 -28.36 -8.44
N GLN A 766 12.22 -27.97 -9.68
CA GLN A 766 13.60 -27.67 -10.07
C GLN A 766 14.01 -26.26 -9.59
N PHE A 767 13.17 -25.26 -9.82
CA PHE A 767 13.48 -23.87 -9.46
C PHE A 767 13.55 -23.67 -7.94
N ALA A 768 12.69 -24.33 -7.15
CA ALA A 768 12.76 -24.31 -5.68
C ALA A 768 14.10 -24.87 -5.14
N LYS A 769 14.72 -25.84 -5.83
CA LYS A 769 16.06 -26.36 -5.52
C LYS A 769 17.14 -25.35 -5.90
N TYR A 770 17.04 -24.74 -7.08
CA TYR A 770 17.94 -23.69 -7.55
C TYR A 770 17.91 -22.44 -6.63
N LEU A 771 16.74 -22.02 -6.15
CA LEU A 771 16.61 -20.91 -5.19
C LEU A 771 17.21 -21.22 -3.80
N ASN A 772 17.54 -22.48 -3.53
CA ASN A 772 18.14 -22.95 -2.28
C ASN A 772 19.58 -23.47 -2.45
N SER A 773 20.17 -23.43 -3.64
CA SER A 773 21.58 -23.77 -3.86
C SER A 773 22.52 -22.68 -3.32
N THR A 774 23.74 -23.06 -2.97
CA THR A 774 24.72 -22.18 -2.28
C THR A 774 25.17 -20.99 -3.13
N GLU A 775 25.17 -21.13 -4.45
CA GLU A 775 25.38 -20.03 -5.42
C GLU A 775 24.43 -18.83 -5.22
N MET A 776 23.23 -19.03 -4.66
CA MET A 776 22.29 -17.94 -4.36
C MET A 776 22.69 -17.07 -3.17
N TYR A 777 23.59 -17.55 -2.30
CA TYR A 777 23.95 -16.93 -1.01
C TYR A 777 25.43 -16.49 -0.99
N PHE A 778 25.79 -15.59 -0.08
CA PHE A 778 27.16 -15.04 -0.02
C PHE A 778 28.18 -15.99 0.64
N ASN A 779 27.70 -16.88 1.53
CA ASN A 779 28.45 -18.02 2.06
C ASN A 779 28.19 -19.28 1.21
N GLU A 780 29.27 -19.93 0.79
CA GLU A 780 29.24 -21.20 0.04
C GLU A 780 29.08 -22.43 0.95
N ASN A 781 29.50 -22.28 2.21
CA ASN A 781 29.42 -23.29 3.27
C ASN A 781 28.67 -22.71 4.49
N PRO A 782 28.18 -23.55 5.42
CA PRO A 782 27.74 -23.09 6.74
C PRO A 782 28.85 -22.33 7.47
N PHE A 783 28.48 -21.35 8.30
CA PHE A 783 29.43 -20.66 9.17
C PHE A 783 29.94 -21.58 10.29
N PRO A 784 31.13 -21.33 10.86
CA PRO A 784 31.61 -22.09 12.01
C PRO A 784 30.65 -22.00 13.20
N GLU A 785 30.54 -23.07 13.98
CA GLU A 785 29.66 -23.14 15.15
C GLU A 785 30.06 -22.10 16.21
N ASN A 786 31.36 -21.86 16.38
CA ASN A 786 31.91 -20.83 17.27
C ASN A 786 31.68 -19.39 16.78
N GLU A 787 31.20 -19.18 15.55
CA GLU A 787 30.73 -17.88 15.04
C GLU A 787 29.19 -17.77 15.09
N SER A 788 28.48 -18.80 15.57
CA SER A 788 27.02 -18.96 15.42
C SER A 788 26.29 -19.35 16.72
N ASN A 789 27.00 -19.40 17.85
CA ASN A 789 26.47 -19.80 19.16
C ASN A 789 26.22 -18.58 20.09
N GLU A 790 25.72 -18.83 21.31
CA GLU A 790 25.50 -17.77 22.31
C GLU A 790 26.76 -16.94 22.61
N GLU A 791 27.95 -17.54 22.56
CA GLU A 791 29.20 -16.83 22.82
C GLU A 791 29.54 -15.87 21.67
N ALA A 792 29.29 -16.27 20.43
CA ALA A 792 29.36 -15.38 19.26
C ALA A 792 28.36 -14.22 19.36
N PHE A 793 27.10 -14.49 19.76
CA PHE A 793 26.10 -13.44 19.99
C PHE A 793 26.50 -12.47 21.11
N ARG A 794 27.28 -12.94 22.10
CA ARG A 794 27.80 -12.10 23.20
C ARG A 794 29.05 -11.30 22.79
N LYS A 795 29.93 -11.85 21.95
CA LYS A 795 31.23 -11.24 21.57
C LYS A 795 31.17 -10.40 20.28
N CYS A 796 30.57 -10.89 19.21
CA CYS A 796 30.60 -10.25 17.89
C CYS A 796 29.57 -9.10 17.79
N LYS A 797 29.82 -8.02 18.54
CA LYS A 797 28.90 -6.87 18.71
C LYS A 797 29.36 -5.56 18.06
N SER A 798 30.53 -5.56 17.43
CA SER A 798 31.09 -4.46 16.66
C SER A 798 31.89 -5.03 15.49
N GLU A 799 32.27 -4.20 14.52
CA GLU A 799 33.05 -4.65 13.36
C GLU A 799 34.44 -5.15 13.78
N GLU A 800 35.10 -4.47 14.71
CA GLU A 800 36.35 -4.92 15.34
C GLU A 800 36.18 -6.27 16.07
N ALA A 801 35.12 -6.43 16.86
CA ALA A 801 34.88 -7.68 17.57
C ALA A 801 34.48 -8.82 16.61
N ALA A 802 33.79 -8.51 15.51
CA ALA A 802 33.46 -9.47 14.47
C ALA A 802 34.71 -9.90 13.68
N GLN A 803 35.64 -8.99 13.37
CA GLN A 803 36.93 -9.35 12.76
C GLN A 803 37.74 -10.31 13.64
N ASN A 804 37.69 -10.14 14.97
CA ASN A 804 38.45 -10.95 15.92
C ASN A 804 37.78 -12.27 16.34
N TYR A 805 36.44 -12.31 16.42
CA TYR A 805 35.68 -13.46 16.97
C TYR A 805 34.72 -14.13 15.97
N CYS A 806 34.33 -13.45 14.88
CA CYS A 806 33.49 -13.98 13.81
C CYS A 806 34.05 -13.69 12.39
N PRO A 807 35.33 -14.04 12.12
CA PRO A 807 36.03 -13.59 10.92
C PRO A 807 35.40 -14.06 9.59
N GLU A 808 34.89 -15.29 9.49
CA GLU A 808 34.32 -15.79 8.22
C GLU A 808 32.90 -15.23 7.96
N ARG A 809 32.09 -14.99 9.01
CA ARG A 809 30.86 -14.18 8.92
C ARG A 809 31.18 -12.75 8.48
N TYR A 810 32.17 -12.09 9.08
CA TYR A 810 32.55 -10.72 8.74
C TYR A 810 33.04 -10.59 7.28
N LYS A 811 33.97 -11.45 6.88
CA LYS A 811 34.49 -11.56 5.50
C LYS A 811 33.39 -11.87 4.47
N THR A 812 32.34 -12.58 4.87
CA THR A 812 31.16 -12.81 4.01
C THR A 812 30.25 -11.58 3.96
N MET A 813 30.02 -10.92 5.10
CA MET A 813 29.24 -9.68 5.17
C MET A 813 29.81 -8.58 4.27
N LEU A 814 31.13 -8.44 4.16
CA LEU A 814 31.76 -7.51 3.21
C LEU A 814 31.35 -7.77 1.75
N LYS A 815 31.14 -9.03 1.33
CA LYS A 815 30.63 -9.38 -0.02
C LYS A 815 29.16 -8.93 -0.19
N TRP A 816 28.35 -9.05 0.86
CA TRP A 816 26.94 -8.64 0.86
C TRP A 816 26.81 -7.12 0.76
N LEU A 817 27.58 -6.41 1.59
CA LEU A 817 27.68 -4.96 1.56
C LEU A 817 28.15 -4.45 0.20
N ASP A 818 29.15 -5.08 -0.44
CA ASP A 818 29.61 -4.71 -1.79
C ASP A 818 28.49 -4.82 -2.85
N LEU A 819 27.72 -5.90 -2.88
CA LEU A 819 26.60 -6.05 -3.82
C LEU A 819 25.48 -5.04 -3.55
N SER A 820 25.18 -4.77 -2.27
CA SER A 820 24.18 -3.78 -1.86
C SER A 820 24.59 -2.37 -2.31
N ARG A 821 25.85 -1.98 -2.05
CA ARG A 821 26.46 -0.71 -2.51
C ARG A 821 26.29 -0.56 -4.03
N LYS A 822 26.72 -1.57 -4.80
CA LYS A 822 26.62 -1.61 -6.27
C LYS A 822 25.17 -1.61 -6.78
N THR A 823 24.21 -2.09 -5.98
CA THR A 823 22.78 -2.09 -6.31
C THR A 823 22.18 -0.70 -6.11
N MET A 824 22.43 -0.03 -4.98
CA MET A 824 21.97 1.36 -4.77
C MET A 824 22.46 2.32 -5.86
N SER A 825 23.75 2.26 -6.24
CA SER A 825 24.33 3.08 -7.32
C SER A 825 23.70 2.84 -8.69
N ARG A 826 23.07 1.67 -8.92
CA ARG A 826 22.34 1.36 -10.17
C ARG A 826 20.90 1.88 -10.16
N ILE A 827 20.27 1.94 -8.98
CA ILE A 827 18.87 2.38 -8.83
C ILE A 827 18.78 3.91 -8.96
N LEU A 828 19.64 4.66 -8.26
CA LEU A 828 19.49 6.11 -8.13
C LEU A 828 19.42 6.89 -9.47
N PRO A 829 20.21 6.57 -10.52
CA PRO A 829 20.09 7.23 -11.83
C PRO A 829 18.77 6.98 -12.56
N LYS A 830 17.96 5.99 -12.15
CA LYS A 830 16.67 5.66 -12.76
C LYS A 830 15.49 6.47 -12.18
N LEU A 831 15.75 7.30 -11.18
CA LEU A 831 14.71 8.00 -10.41
C LEU A 831 14.44 9.44 -10.89
N THR A 832 15.22 9.98 -11.83
CA THR A 832 15.15 11.39 -12.28
C THR A 832 13.77 11.81 -12.79
N GLY A 833 13.14 11.01 -13.65
CA GLY A 833 11.78 11.27 -14.15
C GLY A 833 10.66 10.99 -13.14
N LEU A 834 10.99 10.46 -11.96
CA LEU A 834 10.01 10.00 -10.96
C LEU A 834 9.90 10.93 -9.74
N PHE A 835 10.94 11.74 -9.46
CA PHE A 835 11.02 12.61 -8.28
C PHE A 835 11.64 13.97 -8.58
N TYR A 836 11.49 14.94 -7.66
CA TYR A 836 12.15 16.24 -7.74
C TYR A 836 13.45 16.25 -6.92
N PHE A 837 14.58 16.52 -7.59
CA PHE A 837 15.93 16.52 -7.00
C PHE A 837 16.46 17.93 -6.64
N THR A 838 15.77 18.98 -7.09
CA THR A 838 16.13 20.40 -6.93
C THR A 838 14.89 21.29 -6.94
N GLY A 839 15.04 22.53 -6.45
CA GLY A 839 14.00 23.57 -6.45
C GLY A 839 12.98 23.43 -5.32
N ASN A 840 11.99 24.33 -5.32
CA ASN A 840 10.98 24.47 -4.25
C ASN A 840 10.08 23.23 -4.07
N LYS A 841 10.14 22.26 -4.99
CA LYS A 841 9.43 20.96 -4.92
C LYS A 841 10.30 19.77 -4.50
N THR A 842 11.55 19.97 -4.06
CA THR A 842 12.49 18.85 -3.81
C THR A 842 11.85 17.78 -2.91
N THR A 843 11.80 16.54 -3.41
CA THR A 843 11.30 15.37 -2.67
C THR A 843 12.43 14.44 -2.26
N VAL A 844 13.53 14.43 -3.02
CA VAL A 844 14.68 13.56 -2.76
C VAL A 844 15.54 14.18 -1.65
N PRO A 845 15.87 13.45 -0.57
CA PRO A 845 16.79 13.96 0.45
C PRO A 845 18.20 14.16 -0.10
N THR A 846 18.90 15.15 0.45
CA THR A 846 20.33 15.39 0.23
C THR A 846 21.22 14.54 1.14
N CYS A 847 20.68 14.05 2.25
CA CYS A 847 21.40 13.20 3.18
C CYS A 847 21.84 11.87 2.53
N PRO A 848 23.12 11.45 2.68
CA PRO A 848 23.58 10.16 2.18
C PRO A 848 23.12 8.99 3.05
N VAL A 849 23.09 7.80 2.45
CA VAL A 849 22.88 6.52 3.15
C VAL A 849 24.22 5.83 3.39
N ALA A 850 24.56 5.62 4.66
CA ALA A 850 25.60 4.67 5.06
C ALA A 850 24.97 3.29 5.26
N MET A 851 25.70 2.23 4.91
CA MET A 851 25.34 0.86 5.31
C MET A 851 26.10 0.49 6.57
N GLU A 852 25.42 -0.16 7.50
CA GLU A 852 25.98 -0.61 8.78
C GLU A 852 25.63 -2.08 9.01
N ILE A 853 26.52 -2.80 9.71
CA ILE A 853 26.27 -4.17 10.12
C ILE A 853 25.41 -4.16 11.40
N SER A 854 24.23 -4.77 11.33
CA SER A 854 23.40 -4.99 12.52
C SER A 854 23.84 -6.24 13.25
N PHE A 855 24.46 -6.04 14.40
CA PHE A 855 24.82 -7.11 15.35
C PHE A 855 23.68 -7.47 16.31
N VAL A 856 22.42 -7.20 15.93
CA VAL A 856 21.23 -7.66 16.66
C VAL A 856 20.95 -9.13 16.30
N PRO A 857 21.07 -10.11 17.24
CA PRO A 857 20.98 -11.54 16.89
C PRO A 857 19.63 -11.95 16.29
N LEU A 858 18.54 -11.27 16.69
CA LEU A 858 17.17 -11.61 16.29
C LEU A 858 16.64 -10.75 15.11
N GLN A 859 17.49 -10.05 14.36
CA GLN A 859 17.09 -9.31 13.15
C GLN A 859 17.25 -10.20 11.89
N PRO A 860 16.16 -10.63 11.22
CA PRO A 860 16.25 -11.58 10.10
C PRO A 860 16.35 -10.92 8.71
N VAL A 861 16.17 -9.61 8.60
CA VAL A 861 16.11 -8.85 7.33
C VAL A 861 16.81 -7.51 7.46
N GLN A 862 17.20 -6.89 6.33
CA GLN A 862 17.69 -5.52 6.31
C GLN A 862 16.62 -4.54 6.86
N SER A 863 17.05 -3.36 7.32
CA SER A 863 16.13 -2.28 7.74
C SER A 863 16.76 -0.89 7.71
N TYR A 864 15.98 0.14 7.43
CA TYR A 864 16.43 1.53 7.33
C TYR A 864 16.05 2.42 8.53
N SER A 865 16.94 3.36 8.89
CA SER A 865 16.74 4.39 9.92
C SER A 865 17.17 5.79 9.46
N SER A 866 16.27 6.78 9.59
CA SER A 866 16.53 8.17 9.20
C SER A 866 17.36 8.97 10.19
N SER A 867 18.12 9.91 9.64
CA SER A 867 18.87 10.93 10.36
C SER A 867 17.93 12.03 10.90
N THR A 868 18.52 13.13 11.36
CA THR A 868 17.84 14.41 11.61
C THR A 868 17.62 15.16 10.29
N SER A 869 16.79 16.22 10.30
CA SER A 869 16.68 17.18 9.19
C SER A 869 18.04 17.82 8.84
N SER A 870 18.91 18.02 9.85
CA SER A 870 20.24 18.60 9.66
C SER A 870 21.30 17.68 9.02
N CYS A 871 21.00 16.38 8.86
CA CYS A 871 21.91 15.33 8.36
C CYS A 871 23.39 15.43 8.86
N ARG A 872 23.61 15.75 10.15
CA ARG A 872 24.96 15.70 10.75
C ARG A 872 25.58 14.30 10.76
N THR A 873 24.73 13.28 10.60
CA THR A 873 25.09 11.88 10.37
C THR A 873 24.28 11.38 9.17
N PRO A 874 24.78 10.40 8.39
CA PRO A 874 24.00 9.76 7.33
C PRO A 874 22.73 9.06 7.85
N GLY A 875 21.81 8.75 6.95
CA GLY A 875 20.80 7.71 7.20
C GLY A 875 21.45 6.33 7.19
N LYS A 876 20.91 5.38 7.98
CA LYS A 876 21.50 4.05 8.18
C LYS A 876 20.69 2.96 7.47
N TYR A 877 21.33 2.16 6.64
CA TYR A 877 20.81 0.92 6.04
C TYR A 877 21.48 -0.27 6.74
N ASN A 878 20.73 -0.99 7.56
CA ASN A 878 21.26 -1.95 8.53
C ASN A 878 21.14 -3.37 7.97
N VAL A 879 22.25 -4.10 7.82
CA VAL A 879 22.30 -5.47 7.25
C VAL A 879 22.54 -6.51 8.35
N PRO A 880 21.73 -7.58 8.47
CA PRO A 880 21.77 -8.48 9.64
C PRO A 880 22.98 -9.43 9.63
N PHE A 881 23.74 -9.46 10.72
CA PHE A 881 24.96 -10.27 10.84
C PHE A 881 24.72 -11.76 11.14
N PHE A 882 23.70 -12.06 11.95
CA PHE A 882 23.46 -13.38 12.53
C PHE A 882 22.40 -14.20 11.76
N VAL A 883 22.45 -14.18 10.43
CA VAL A 883 21.68 -15.08 9.56
C VAL A 883 22.55 -16.23 9.06
N ASP A 884 22.01 -17.45 8.94
CA ASP A 884 22.82 -18.63 8.58
C ASP A 884 23.14 -18.74 7.08
N ARG A 885 22.30 -18.15 6.22
CA ARG A 885 22.54 -18.00 4.79
C ARG A 885 22.41 -16.53 4.39
N MET A 886 23.54 -15.85 4.24
CA MET A 886 23.55 -14.41 3.91
C MET A 886 23.03 -14.18 2.47
N GLY A 887 22.11 -13.23 2.31
CA GLY A 887 21.40 -12.95 1.05
C GLY A 887 19.93 -13.40 1.10
N PRO A 888 19.35 -14.00 0.04
CA PRO A 888 19.98 -14.39 -1.22
C PRO A 888 20.19 -13.22 -2.18
N LYS A 889 21.24 -13.31 -3.01
CA LYS A 889 21.74 -12.26 -3.93
C LYS A 889 20.66 -11.67 -4.85
N TYR A 890 19.71 -12.48 -5.32
CA TYR A 890 18.65 -12.04 -6.22
C TYR A 890 17.61 -11.13 -5.54
N PHE A 891 17.53 -11.15 -4.21
CA PHE A 891 16.58 -10.35 -3.44
C PHE A 891 17.07 -8.92 -3.20
N GLU A 892 18.37 -8.66 -3.33
CA GLU A 892 18.96 -7.34 -3.07
C GLU A 892 18.33 -6.20 -3.86
N PHE A 893 18.01 -6.41 -5.14
CA PHE A 893 17.43 -5.35 -5.97
C PHE A 893 16.10 -4.82 -5.42
N THR A 894 15.27 -5.68 -4.81
CA THR A 894 13.98 -5.25 -4.25
C THR A 894 14.15 -4.64 -2.85
N VAL A 895 15.00 -5.24 -2.00
CA VAL A 895 15.24 -4.70 -0.64
C VAL A 895 15.95 -3.34 -0.68
N ASN A 896 16.91 -3.15 -1.59
CA ASN A 896 17.56 -1.84 -1.77
C ASN A 896 16.56 -0.78 -2.28
N ALA A 897 15.56 -1.16 -3.09
CA ALA A 897 14.50 -0.24 -3.52
C ALA A 897 13.50 0.08 -2.39
N LEU A 898 13.23 -0.85 -1.47
CA LEU A 898 12.33 -0.67 -0.32
C LEU A 898 12.97 0.14 0.83
N GLU A 899 14.20 -0.19 1.22
CA GLU A 899 14.84 0.38 2.42
C GLU A 899 15.60 1.68 2.09
N ALA A 900 16.27 1.75 0.94
CA ALA A 900 16.94 2.97 0.49
C ALA A 900 16.02 3.82 -0.41
N SER A 901 16.47 4.19 -1.61
CA SER A 901 15.70 4.98 -2.58
C SER A 901 15.19 4.08 -3.70
N PRO A 902 13.91 4.19 -4.15
CA PRO A 902 12.93 5.22 -3.82
C PRO A 902 12.05 4.97 -2.58
N GLY A 903 12.33 3.93 -1.79
CA GLY A 903 11.57 3.56 -0.59
C GLY A 903 11.80 4.44 0.65
N HIS A 904 12.07 3.80 1.80
CA HIS A 904 12.03 4.44 3.12
C HIS A 904 13.04 5.56 3.31
N HIS A 905 14.23 5.52 2.69
CA HIS A 905 15.15 6.66 2.73
C HIS A 905 14.51 7.89 2.08
N LEU A 906 14.05 7.77 0.84
CA LEU A 906 13.44 8.87 0.11
C LEU A 906 12.21 9.41 0.85
N GLN A 907 11.34 8.52 1.35
CA GLN A 907 10.12 8.91 2.06
C GLN A 907 10.38 9.53 3.45
N SER A 908 11.08 8.83 4.34
CA SER A 908 11.24 9.27 5.74
C SER A 908 12.27 10.39 5.90
N GLN A 909 13.38 10.37 5.15
CA GLN A 909 14.39 11.43 5.22
C GLN A 909 14.02 12.62 4.34
N GLY A 910 13.45 12.38 3.15
CA GLY A 910 12.95 13.44 2.28
C GLY A 910 11.84 14.27 2.94
N TYR A 911 10.98 13.65 3.76
CA TYR A 911 10.03 14.40 4.60
C TYR A 911 10.74 15.26 5.66
N LYS A 912 11.73 14.72 6.38
CA LYS A 912 12.45 15.47 7.43
C LYS A 912 13.19 16.69 6.90
N GLU A 913 13.83 16.59 5.73
CA GLU A 913 14.54 17.70 5.10
C GLU A 913 13.60 18.70 4.43
N ASN A 914 12.70 18.24 3.55
CA ASN A 914 11.98 19.14 2.65
C ASN A 914 10.61 19.59 3.19
N PHE A 915 9.99 18.84 4.10
CA PHE A 915 8.60 19.03 4.53
C PHE A 915 8.42 19.14 6.06
N GLY A 916 9.47 18.93 6.85
CA GLY A 916 9.42 18.87 8.31
C GLY A 916 9.23 20.22 9.02
N HIS A 917 9.50 21.34 8.33
CA HIS A 917 9.59 22.69 8.92
C HIS A 917 8.25 23.47 9.00
N VAL A 918 7.10 22.78 8.99
CA VAL A 918 5.79 23.44 9.03
C VAL A 918 5.40 23.82 10.46
N CYS A 919 5.59 25.09 10.79
CA CYS A 919 5.10 25.80 11.98
C CYS A 919 5.65 25.34 13.33
N GLU A 920 6.84 25.85 13.67
CA GLU A 920 7.47 25.63 14.97
C GLU A 920 6.81 26.44 16.10
N GLU A 921 6.23 27.61 15.79
CA GLU A 921 5.49 28.41 16.77
C GLU A 921 4.07 27.87 17.05
N GLY A 922 3.80 27.54 18.31
CA GLY A 922 2.44 27.34 18.84
C GLY A 922 1.73 26.01 18.52
N VAL A 923 2.19 25.21 17.54
CA VAL A 923 1.47 23.99 17.09
C VAL A 923 2.31 22.69 17.16
N ASN A 924 3.49 22.75 17.77
CA ASN A 924 4.48 21.67 17.78
C ASN A 924 4.19 20.56 18.84
N PHE A 925 2.99 19.98 18.81
CA PHE A 925 2.57 18.94 19.77
C PHE A 925 3.29 17.60 19.54
N GLN A 926 3.84 17.01 20.59
CA GLN A 926 4.60 15.76 20.50
C GLN A 926 3.76 14.61 19.91
N PHE A 927 2.52 14.46 20.37
CA PHE A 927 1.67 13.34 19.99
C PHE A 927 1.34 13.30 18.48
N LEU A 928 1.30 14.45 17.80
CA LEU A 928 1.08 14.51 16.35
C LEU A 928 2.31 14.02 15.54
N ARG A 929 3.50 14.05 16.15
CA ARG A 929 4.73 13.44 15.60
C ARG A 929 4.78 11.95 15.89
N ASP A 930 4.31 11.53 17.06
CA ASP A 930 4.27 10.11 17.48
C ASP A 930 3.22 9.26 16.74
N VAL A 931 2.23 9.87 16.09
CA VAL A 931 1.28 9.15 15.20
C VAL A 931 1.99 8.70 13.91
N THR A 932 2.54 7.48 13.96
CA THR A 932 3.13 6.72 12.85
C THR A 932 2.05 5.97 12.08
N ALA A 933 1.64 6.47 10.91
CA ALA A 933 0.69 5.78 10.04
C ALA A 933 1.38 4.63 9.26
N ILE A 934 1.53 3.47 9.91
CA ILE A 934 2.37 2.36 9.40
C ILE A 934 1.96 1.92 8.00
N ALA A 935 0.67 1.88 7.64
CA ALA A 935 0.27 1.55 6.27
C ALA A 935 0.81 2.52 5.21
N ILE A 936 0.95 3.82 5.47
CA ILE A 936 1.57 4.74 4.50
C ILE A 936 3.09 4.51 4.41
N ARG A 937 3.77 4.30 5.54
CA ARG A 937 5.21 4.01 5.58
C ARG A 937 5.55 2.73 4.82
N GLU A 938 4.97 1.62 5.25
CA GLU A 938 5.23 0.27 4.72
C GLU A 938 4.64 0.09 3.32
N GLY A 939 3.50 0.74 3.06
CA GLY A 939 2.88 0.79 1.74
C GLY A 939 3.69 1.58 0.73
N TRP A 940 4.37 2.66 1.14
CA TRP A 940 5.30 3.38 0.27
C TRP A 940 6.52 2.51 -0.07
N GLY A 941 7.13 1.85 0.92
CA GLY A 941 8.25 0.92 0.68
C GLY A 941 7.89 -0.16 -0.35
N LEU A 942 6.74 -0.83 -0.15
CA LEU A 942 6.24 -1.88 -1.04
C LEU A 942 5.77 -1.36 -2.42
N TYR A 943 5.30 -0.11 -2.50
CA TYR A 943 4.98 0.60 -3.75
C TYR A 943 6.24 0.96 -4.55
N SER A 944 7.30 1.33 -3.85
CA SER A 944 8.64 1.60 -4.39
C SER A 944 9.31 0.35 -4.96
N GLU A 945 9.08 -0.84 -4.37
CA GLU A 945 9.40 -2.12 -5.01
C GLU A 945 8.57 -2.35 -6.29
N ASN A 946 7.25 -2.24 -6.19
CA ASN A 946 6.32 -2.52 -7.28
C ASN A 946 5.02 -1.69 -7.11
N PRO A 947 4.59 -0.89 -8.10
CA PRO A 947 5.05 -0.85 -9.49
C PRO A 947 6.37 -0.09 -9.75
N LEU A 948 6.88 0.72 -8.80
CA LEU A 948 7.80 1.79 -9.18
C LEU A 948 9.14 1.28 -9.75
N ALA A 949 9.87 0.42 -9.03
CA ALA A 949 11.12 -0.14 -9.56
C ALA A 949 10.90 -1.19 -10.68
N THR A 950 9.76 -1.91 -10.69
CA THR A 950 9.47 -3.01 -11.61
C THR A 950 8.79 -2.64 -12.93
N GLN A 951 8.11 -1.49 -13.00
CA GLN A 951 7.27 -1.07 -14.13
C GLN A 951 7.59 0.35 -14.61
N ASP A 952 7.95 1.26 -13.70
CA ASP A 952 8.28 2.65 -14.04
C ASP A 952 9.80 2.88 -14.28
N THR A 953 10.62 1.82 -14.21
CA THR A 953 12.04 1.85 -14.60
C THR A 953 12.46 0.61 -15.39
N ASP A 954 13.60 0.69 -16.08
CA ASP A 954 14.26 -0.42 -16.76
C ASP A 954 15.20 -1.24 -15.84
N LEU A 955 15.18 -1.03 -14.52
CA LEU A 955 16.11 -1.64 -13.55
C LEU A 955 16.22 -3.17 -13.70
N TYR A 956 15.10 -3.83 -13.99
CA TYR A 956 15.00 -5.28 -14.14
C TYR A 956 15.10 -5.79 -15.59
N GLN A 957 15.45 -4.93 -16.56
CA GLN A 957 15.64 -5.36 -17.94
C GLN A 957 16.80 -6.36 -18.03
N ASN A 958 16.54 -7.52 -18.66
CA ASN A 958 17.45 -8.66 -18.74
C ASN A 958 17.87 -9.27 -17.37
N ARG A 959 17.09 -9.00 -16.29
CA ARG A 959 17.34 -9.46 -14.91
C ARG A 959 16.19 -10.31 -14.37
N ILE A 960 15.94 -11.45 -15.01
CA ILE A 960 14.75 -12.27 -14.71
C ILE A 960 14.75 -12.86 -13.30
N LEU A 961 15.92 -13.20 -12.75
CA LEU A 961 16.05 -13.76 -11.40
C LEU A 961 15.90 -12.68 -10.33
N GLU A 962 16.47 -11.49 -10.52
CA GLU A 962 16.26 -10.36 -9.63
C GLU A 962 14.80 -9.85 -9.69
N ARG A 963 14.15 -9.94 -10.85
CA ARG A 963 12.70 -9.67 -11.01
C ARG A 963 11.83 -10.69 -10.25
N TYR A 964 12.24 -11.97 -10.21
CA TYR A 964 11.63 -12.94 -9.31
C TYR A 964 11.82 -12.55 -7.84
N GLY A 965 12.97 -11.98 -7.46
CA GLY A 965 13.19 -11.41 -6.14
C GLY A 965 12.11 -10.40 -5.72
N ALA A 966 11.86 -9.40 -6.57
CA ALA A 966 10.78 -8.42 -6.33
C ALA A 966 9.40 -9.09 -6.21
N LEU A 967 9.10 -10.06 -7.08
CA LEU A 967 7.83 -10.78 -7.06
C LEU A 967 7.65 -11.65 -5.80
N LYS A 968 8.71 -12.31 -5.33
CA LYS A 968 8.73 -13.05 -4.05
C LYS A 968 8.45 -12.12 -2.87
N GLY A 969 8.99 -10.90 -2.91
CA GLY A 969 8.69 -9.83 -1.95
C GLY A 969 7.19 -9.53 -1.89
N GLN A 970 6.55 -9.36 -3.06
CA GLN A 970 5.11 -9.11 -3.16
C GLN A 970 4.27 -10.31 -2.64
N ILE A 971 4.61 -11.55 -3.00
CA ILE A 971 3.94 -12.77 -2.53
C ILE A 971 3.94 -12.85 -1.00
N TRP A 972 5.08 -12.56 -0.37
CA TRP A 972 5.21 -12.50 1.10
C TRP A 972 4.21 -11.51 1.72
N ARG A 973 4.06 -10.31 1.16
CA ARG A 973 3.13 -9.31 1.70
C ARG A 973 1.65 -9.65 1.42
N ALA A 974 1.35 -10.48 0.41
CA ALA A 974 0.02 -11.08 0.24
C ALA A 974 -0.24 -12.19 1.30
N LEU A 975 0.74 -13.06 1.55
CA LEU A 975 0.66 -14.07 2.62
C LEU A 975 0.47 -13.45 4.01
N ARG A 976 1.11 -12.31 4.28
CA ARG A 976 0.89 -11.54 5.53
C ARG A 976 -0.58 -11.17 5.75
N LEU A 977 -1.33 -10.79 4.70
CA LEU A 977 -2.76 -10.50 4.82
C LEU A 977 -3.56 -11.74 5.24
N ILE A 978 -3.22 -12.90 4.68
CA ILE A 978 -3.89 -14.19 4.93
C ILE A 978 -3.59 -14.70 6.34
N ILE A 979 -2.32 -14.65 6.75
CA ILE A 979 -1.82 -15.28 7.98
C ILE A 979 -2.19 -14.45 9.21
N ASP A 980 -1.95 -13.14 9.22
CA ASP A 980 -2.27 -12.26 10.37
C ASP A 980 -3.77 -12.34 10.71
N THR A 981 -4.64 -12.20 9.70
CA THR A 981 -6.10 -12.39 9.87
C THR A 981 -6.46 -13.84 10.26
N GLY A 982 -5.68 -14.82 9.79
CA GLY A 982 -5.81 -16.23 10.14
C GLY A 982 -5.62 -16.49 11.64
N LEU A 983 -4.46 -16.08 12.17
CA LEU A 983 -4.03 -16.29 13.55
C LEU A 983 -4.94 -15.56 14.56
N HIS A 984 -5.43 -14.36 14.20
CA HIS A 984 -6.15 -13.49 15.13
C HIS A 984 -7.68 -13.47 14.97
N SER A 985 -8.24 -14.05 13.90
CA SER A 985 -9.70 -14.13 13.67
C SER A 985 -10.23 -15.53 13.30
N LYS A 986 -9.46 -16.33 12.54
CA LYS A 986 -9.93 -17.63 12.00
C LYS A 986 -9.49 -18.87 12.78
N ASN A 987 -8.66 -18.73 13.82
CA ASN A 987 -8.02 -19.83 14.53
C ASN A 987 -7.05 -20.66 13.66
N MET A 988 -6.37 -20.01 12.70
CA MET A 988 -5.27 -20.63 11.97
C MET A 988 -4.16 -21.02 12.95
N THR A 989 -3.58 -22.20 12.76
CA THR A 989 -2.43 -22.67 13.55
C THR A 989 -1.10 -22.16 12.99
N ARG A 990 -0.09 -22.11 13.86
CA ARG A 990 1.31 -21.77 13.50
C ARG A 990 1.84 -22.64 12.35
N ASP A 991 1.50 -23.93 12.33
CA ASP A 991 1.96 -24.85 11.29
C ASP A 991 1.26 -24.59 9.94
N GLU A 992 -0.04 -24.27 9.93
CA GLU A 992 -0.74 -23.84 8.69
C GLU A 992 -0.12 -22.55 8.13
N ALA A 993 0.25 -21.59 8.97
CA ALA A 993 0.93 -20.37 8.57
C ALA A 993 2.32 -20.65 7.94
N ILE A 994 3.11 -21.54 8.53
CA ILE A 994 4.43 -21.95 7.98
C ILE A 994 4.24 -22.69 6.64
N ASN A 995 3.27 -23.59 6.55
CA ASN A 995 2.97 -24.35 5.32
C ASN A 995 2.57 -23.44 4.14
N LEU A 996 1.90 -22.32 4.39
CA LEU A 996 1.57 -21.33 3.35
C LEU A 996 2.83 -20.68 2.76
N PHE A 997 3.83 -20.33 3.57
CA PHE A 997 5.12 -19.81 3.09
C PHE A 997 5.86 -20.82 2.22
N GLN A 998 6.00 -22.06 2.71
CA GLN A 998 6.67 -23.14 1.96
C GLN A 998 5.99 -23.38 0.60
N ARG A 999 4.66 -23.43 0.58
CA ARG A 999 3.86 -23.70 -0.62
C ARG A 999 3.95 -22.60 -1.69
N TYR A 1000 3.92 -21.32 -1.29
CA TYR A 1000 3.74 -20.21 -2.23
C TYR A 1000 4.99 -19.34 -2.47
N MET A 1001 6.00 -19.39 -1.59
CA MET A 1001 7.29 -18.72 -1.78
C MET A 1001 8.46 -19.69 -2.02
N TRP A 1002 8.21 -21.00 -1.91
CA TRP A 1002 9.22 -22.07 -2.01
C TRP A 1002 10.38 -21.87 -1.01
N ASP A 1003 10.04 -21.30 0.15
CA ASP A 1003 10.99 -20.90 1.18
C ASP A 1003 10.88 -21.82 2.40
N TYR A 1004 12.02 -22.40 2.77
CA TYR A 1004 12.20 -23.36 3.85
C TYR A 1004 13.24 -22.86 4.87
N SER A 1005 13.54 -21.56 4.86
CA SER A 1005 14.51 -20.94 5.78
C SER A 1005 13.96 -20.71 7.19
N ASP A 1006 14.90 -20.53 8.11
CA ASP A 1006 14.74 -20.00 9.47
C ASP A 1006 13.98 -18.65 9.54
N VAL A 1007 13.98 -17.87 8.45
CA VAL A 1007 13.22 -16.62 8.36
C VAL A 1007 11.71 -16.86 8.47
N VAL A 1008 11.20 -17.98 7.94
CA VAL A 1008 9.75 -18.27 7.92
C VAL A 1008 9.16 -18.49 9.33
N PRO A 1009 9.70 -19.39 10.19
CA PRO A 1009 9.22 -19.52 11.57
C PRO A 1009 9.38 -18.25 12.41
N ASN A 1010 10.43 -17.45 12.17
CA ASN A 1010 10.67 -16.19 12.85
C ASN A 1010 9.63 -15.12 12.48
N GLU A 1011 9.22 -15.05 11.22
CA GLU A 1011 8.17 -14.14 10.76
C GLU A 1011 6.76 -14.59 11.17
N VAL A 1012 6.50 -15.90 11.28
CA VAL A 1012 5.23 -16.37 11.89
C VAL A 1012 5.18 -15.99 13.37
N SER A 1013 6.26 -16.21 14.15
CA SER A 1013 6.35 -15.72 15.54
C SER A 1013 6.08 -14.22 15.67
N ARG A 1014 6.63 -13.41 14.75
CA ARG A 1014 6.36 -11.97 14.68
C ARG A 1014 4.87 -11.67 14.54
N TYR A 1015 4.14 -12.40 13.71
CA TYR A 1015 2.71 -12.17 13.51
C TYR A 1015 1.92 -12.60 14.76
N GLU A 1016 2.21 -13.78 15.34
CA GLU A 1016 1.58 -14.23 16.61
C GLU A 1016 1.72 -13.15 17.72
N ALA A 1017 2.88 -12.49 17.80
CA ALA A 1017 3.24 -11.53 18.84
C ALA A 1017 2.95 -10.04 18.53
N TYR A 1018 2.54 -9.68 17.30
CA TYR A 1018 2.37 -8.28 16.89
C TYR A 1018 1.17 -8.08 15.93
N PRO A 1019 -0.06 -8.38 16.42
CA PRO A 1019 -1.25 -8.57 15.60
C PRO A 1019 -1.66 -7.32 14.80
N GLY A 1020 -1.95 -7.51 13.53
CA GLY A 1020 -2.41 -6.49 12.59
C GLY A 1020 -1.29 -5.79 11.84
N GLN A 1021 -0.06 -5.75 12.36
CA GLN A 1021 1.04 -4.99 11.74
C GLN A 1021 1.46 -5.58 10.40
N ALA A 1022 1.38 -6.90 10.23
CA ALA A 1022 1.78 -7.55 8.98
C ALA A 1022 0.84 -7.16 7.82
N THR A 1023 -0.40 -6.75 8.12
CA THR A 1023 -1.38 -6.35 7.11
C THR A 1023 -1.11 -4.97 6.48
N ALA A 1024 -0.39 -4.10 7.19
CA ALA A 1024 -0.18 -2.70 6.81
C ALA A 1024 0.52 -2.53 5.45
N TYR A 1025 1.47 -3.42 5.14
CA TYR A 1025 2.30 -3.38 3.93
C TYR A 1025 1.45 -3.34 2.65
N MET A 1026 0.66 -4.40 2.41
CA MET A 1026 -0.08 -4.52 1.15
C MET A 1026 -1.38 -3.70 1.15
N THR A 1027 -2.05 -3.52 2.29
CA THR A 1027 -3.19 -2.59 2.37
C THR A 1027 -2.77 -1.14 2.05
N GLY A 1028 -1.62 -0.72 2.56
CA GLY A 1028 -1.01 0.57 2.28
C GLY A 1028 -0.55 0.74 0.83
N GLN A 1029 0.18 -0.24 0.28
CA GLN A 1029 0.62 -0.24 -1.11
C GLN A 1029 -0.57 -0.15 -2.06
N LEU A 1030 -1.59 -0.99 -1.85
CA LEU A 1030 -2.78 -0.99 -2.70
C LEU A 1030 -3.58 0.29 -2.54
N ALA A 1031 -3.59 0.93 -1.37
CA ALA A 1031 -4.16 2.26 -1.21
C ALA A 1031 -3.36 3.33 -1.96
N ILE A 1032 -2.03 3.35 -1.88
CA ILE A 1032 -1.18 4.32 -2.61
C ILE A 1032 -1.25 4.08 -4.12
N TRP A 1033 -1.20 2.84 -4.59
CA TRP A 1033 -1.33 2.51 -6.00
C TRP A 1033 -2.76 2.76 -6.51
N ARG A 1034 -3.80 2.51 -5.71
CA ARG A 1034 -5.17 2.94 -6.01
C ARG A 1034 -5.24 4.46 -6.08
N MET A 1035 -4.68 5.20 -5.13
CA MET A 1035 -4.61 6.66 -5.18
C MET A 1035 -3.82 7.15 -6.39
N ARG A 1036 -2.75 6.48 -6.81
CA ARG A 1036 -2.04 6.80 -8.06
C ARG A 1036 -2.89 6.51 -9.29
N ASN A 1037 -3.64 5.41 -9.32
CA ASN A 1037 -4.47 5.02 -10.46
C ASN A 1037 -5.78 5.81 -10.51
N GLU A 1038 -6.33 6.23 -9.37
CA GLU A 1038 -7.45 7.19 -9.24
C GLU A 1038 -6.97 8.66 -9.21
N THR A 1039 -5.64 8.86 -9.24
CA THR A 1039 -4.91 10.04 -9.76
C THR A 1039 -4.29 9.74 -11.14
N SER A 1040 -4.76 8.65 -11.80
CA SER A 1040 -4.66 8.32 -13.23
C SER A 1040 -6.01 7.82 -13.90
N LYS A 1041 -7.23 8.28 -13.45
CA LYS A 1041 -8.65 8.06 -13.96
C LYS A 1041 -9.72 9.24 -14.12
N LYS A 1042 -9.44 10.55 -13.82
CA LYS A 1042 -10.29 11.77 -13.66
C LYS A 1042 -9.91 13.12 -14.42
N LEU A 1043 -8.65 13.41 -14.83
CA LEU A 1043 -8.18 14.48 -15.78
C LEU A 1043 -7.59 13.95 -17.18
N GLY A 1044 -7.63 14.48 -18.42
CA GLY A 1044 -7.00 13.88 -19.67
C GLY A 1044 -5.44 13.60 -19.87
N ALA A 1045 -4.59 14.61 -20.25
CA ALA A 1045 -3.14 14.63 -20.54
C ALA A 1045 -2.06 15.10 -19.48
N ASN A 1046 -2.29 16.05 -18.55
CA ASN A 1046 -1.27 16.80 -17.72
C ASN A 1046 -0.89 16.30 -16.27
N PHE A 1047 -1.06 15.03 -15.88
CA PHE A 1047 -0.59 14.52 -14.57
C PHE A 1047 0.90 14.24 -14.68
N LYS A 1048 1.64 14.65 -13.65
CA LYS A 1048 3.07 14.41 -13.53
C LYS A 1048 3.27 13.50 -12.32
N ILE A 1049 3.94 12.36 -12.52
CA ILE A 1049 4.18 11.40 -11.44
C ILE A 1049 5.03 12.01 -10.32
N GLN A 1050 5.94 12.94 -10.66
CA GLN A 1050 6.69 13.76 -9.71
C GLN A 1050 5.77 14.62 -8.81
N ASP A 1051 4.73 15.26 -9.37
CA ASP A 1051 3.76 16.04 -8.58
C ASP A 1051 2.88 15.15 -7.70
N PHE A 1052 2.47 13.97 -8.19
CA PHE A 1052 1.76 13.01 -7.34
C PHE A 1052 2.63 12.48 -6.18
N HIS A 1053 3.89 12.15 -6.44
CA HIS A 1053 4.83 11.76 -5.39
C HIS A 1053 5.08 12.91 -4.41
N TYR A 1054 5.21 14.15 -4.87
CA TYR A 1054 5.27 15.33 -4.01
C TYR A 1054 4.04 15.46 -3.11
N GLN A 1055 2.82 15.29 -3.67
CA GLN A 1055 1.58 15.38 -2.91
C GLN A 1055 1.35 14.22 -1.93
N VAL A 1056 1.92 13.04 -2.18
CA VAL A 1056 1.96 11.94 -1.20
C VAL A 1056 2.99 12.20 -0.10
N LEU A 1057 4.22 12.55 -0.49
CA LEU A 1057 5.35 12.66 0.44
C LEU A 1057 5.25 13.89 1.34
N SER A 1058 4.74 15.03 0.86
CA SER A 1058 4.56 16.27 1.63
C SER A 1058 3.56 16.17 2.79
N GLN A 1059 2.71 15.13 2.80
CA GLN A 1059 1.81 14.86 3.93
C GLN A 1059 2.47 14.05 5.05
N GLY A 1060 3.59 13.37 4.76
CA GLY A 1060 4.25 12.47 5.70
C GLY A 1060 3.41 11.25 6.05
N GLU A 1061 3.65 10.68 7.23
CA GLU A 1061 2.91 9.51 7.71
C GLU A 1061 1.57 9.93 8.32
N VAL A 1062 0.49 9.78 7.53
CA VAL A 1062 -0.90 10.16 7.85
C VAL A 1062 -1.89 9.01 7.58
N PRO A 1063 -3.07 8.96 8.24
CA PRO A 1063 -4.08 7.94 7.94
C PRO A 1063 -4.51 7.93 6.47
N ILE A 1064 -4.72 6.74 5.88
CA ILE A 1064 -5.06 6.60 4.45
C ILE A 1064 -6.33 7.40 4.08
N SER A 1065 -7.34 7.43 4.95
CA SER A 1065 -8.58 8.18 4.71
C SER A 1065 -8.37 9.69 4.55
N TYR A 1066 -7.40 10.27 5.27
CA TYR A 1066 -6.97 11.66 5.06
C TYR A 1066 -6.18 11.79 3.76
N LEU A 1067 -5.22 10.89 3.49
CA LEU A 1067 -4.41 11.00 2.28
C LEU A 1067 -5.25 10.85 1.00
N GLN A 1068 -6.26 9.99 1.01
CA GLN A 1068 -7.28 9.89 -0.05
C GLN A 1068 -7.98 11.24 -0.24
N THR A 1069 -8.47 11.85 0.84
CA THR A 1069 -9.12 13.17 0.79
C THR A 1069 -8.19 14.24 0.22
N HIS A 1070 -6.94 14.32 0.70
CA HIS A 1070 -5.92 15.27 0.23
C HIS A 1070 -5.61 15.10 -1.26
N ILE A 1071 -5.44 13.85 -1.72
CA ILE A 1071 -5.16 13.54 -3.12
C ILE A 1071 -6.37 13.83 -4.03
N GLU A 1072 -7.60 13.69 -3.53
CA GLU A 1072 -8.81 14.14 -4.24
C GLU A 1072 -8.93 15.68 -4.27
N GLU A 1073 -8.60 16.38 -3.17
CA GLU A 1073 -8.53 17.84 -3.13
C GLU A 1073 -7.49 18.38 -4.13
N TYR A 1074 -6.27 17.83 -4.14
CA TYR A 1074 -5.24 18.10 -5.16
C TYR A 1074 -5.75 17.83 -6.58
N THR A 1075 -6.37 16.67 -6.82
CA THR A 1075 -6.93 16.32 -8.14
C THR A 1075 -7.97 17.35 -8.60
N ASN A 1076 -8.83 17.82 -7.71
CA ASN A 1076 -9.87 18.80 -8.03
C ASN A 1076 -9.29 20.20 -8.26
N CYS A 1077 -8.24 20.61 -7.53
CA CYS A 1077 -7.57 21.88 -7.77
C CYS A 1077 -6.76 21.91 -9.07
N VAL A 1078 -6.28 20.75 -9.53
CA VAL A 1078 -5.67 20.62 -10.86
C VAL A 1078 -6.73 20.49 -11.98
N LEU A 1079 -7.98 20.08 -11.67
CA LEU A 1079 -9.13 20.16 -12.60
C LEU A 1079 -9.63 21.60 -12.77
N HIS A 1080 -9.51 22.43 -11.72
CA HIS A 1080 -10.25 23.69 -11.56
C HIS A 1080 -9.32 24.78 -11.02
N GLU A 1081 -8.54 25.36 -11.93
CA GLU A 1081 -7.56 26.42 -11.64
C GLU A 1081 -8.19 27.57 -10.83
N GLY A 1082 -7.56 27.97 -9.72
CA GLY A 1082 -8.01 29.09 -8.89
C GLY A 1082 -9.29 28.84 -8.07
N GLY A 1083 -9.77 27.60 -7.94
CA GLY A 1083 -10.93 27.28 -7.11
C GLY A 1083 -10.80 27.69 -5.64
N ASN A 1084 -11.88 28.19 -5.04
CA ASN A 1084 -11.92 28.54 -3.61
C ASN A 1084 -11.49 27.36 -2.72
N GLY A 1085 -10.42 27.55 -1.95
CA GLY A 1085 -9.83 26.53 -1.07
C GLY A 1085 -8.57 25.83 -1.61
N CYS A 1086 -8.15 26.13 -2.84
CA CYS A 1086 -6.94 25.54 -3.44
C CYS A 1086 -5.61 26.17 -2.97
N SER A 1087 -5.62 27.19 -2.11
CA SER A 1087 -4.40 27.88 -1.63
C SER A 1087 -3.32 26.93 -1.08
N ASP A 1088 -3.75 25.90 -0.35
CA ASP A 1088 -2.88 24.99 0.38
C ASP A 1088 -2.42 23.80 -0.47
N THR A 1089 -3.06 23.58 -1.61
CA THR A 1089 -2.70 22.58 -2.63
C THR A 1089 -2.01 23.22 -3.84
N HIS A 1090 -2.08 24.54 -3.98
CA HIS A 1090 -1.40 25.31 -4.99
C HIS A 1090 0.11 25.25 -4.77
N ILE A 1091 0.75 24.50 -5.66
CA ILE A 1091 2.11 24.78 -6.10
C ILE A 1091 2.19 26.26 -6.47
N MET A 1092 3.09 27.02 -5.83
CA MET A 1092 3.57 28.27 -6.40
C MET A 1092 4.20 27.94 -7.75
N VAL A 1093 3.52 28.35 -8.83
CA VAL A 1093 4.11 28.33 -10.17
C VAL A 1093 4.83 29.66 -10.33
N ASP A 1094 6.12 29.66 -10.00
CA ASP A 1094 7.01 30.77 -10.38
C ASP A 1094 7.04 30.82 -11.93
N GLU A 1095 6.39 31.82 -12.53
CA GLU A 1095 6.20 31.93 -14.00
C GLU A 1095 7.47 32.34 -14.78
N GLU A 1096 8.67 32.00 -14.29
CA GLU A 1096 9.96 32.40 -14.89
C GLU A 1096 10.92 31.23 -15.23
N GLU A 1097 10.42 30.11 -15.80
CA GLU A 1097 11.32 29.21 -16.56
C GLU A 1097 10.66 28.46 -17.74
N HIS A 1098 9.78 29.13 -18.51
CA HIS A 1098 9.21 28.57 -19.75
C HIS A 1098 9.47 29.41 -21.01
N ASN A 1099 10.70 29.30 -21.53
CA ASN A 1099 10.95 29.44 -22.97
C ASN A 1099 12.09 28.51 -23.45
N GLY A 1100 11.72 27.32 -23.93
CA GLY A 1100 12.43 26.57 -24.98
C GLY A 1100 13.88 26.10 -24.75
N GLN A 1101 14.14 25.18 -23.80
CA GLN A 1101 15.39 24.39 -23.83
C GLN A 1101 15.34 22.99 -23.17
N THR A 1102 14.26 22.23 -23.42
CA THR A 1102 13.96 20.97 -22.72
C THR A 1102 15.03 19.87 -22.80
N SER A 1103 15.87 19.84 -23.84
CA SER A 1103 17.00 18.90 -23.94
C SER A 1103 18.23 19.33 -23.11
N ALA A 1104 18.48 20.63 -23.01
CA ALA A 1104 19.62 21.16 -22.26
C ALA A 1104 19.38 21.13 -20.74
N ILE A 1105 18.13 21.29 -20.31
CA ILE A 1105 17.73 21.18 -18.90
C ILE A 1105 17.95 19.76 -18.39
N ASP A 1106 17.62 18.73 -19.17
CA ASP A 1106 17.79 17.33 -18.78
C ASP A 1106 19.29 16.98 -18.64
N GLU A 1107 20.13 17.33 -19.62
CA GLU A 1107 21.60 17.18 -19.48
C GLU A 1107 22.21 18.04 -18.35
N ARG A 1108 21.58 19.17 -17.97
CA ARG A 1108 22.03 20.04 -16.87
C ARG A 1108 21.64 19.45 -15.52
N GLN A 1109 20.43 18.90 -15.38
CA GLN A 1109 20.02 18.16 -14.19
C GLN A 1109 20.83 16.88 -14.04
N GLN A 1110 21.11 16.16 -15.13
CA GLN A 1110 21.96 14.97 -15.13
C GLN A 1110 23.43 15.29 -14.80
N ARG A 1111 23.99 16.43 -15.26
CA ARG A 1111 25.32 16.90 -14.84
C ARG A 1111 25.35 17.32 -13.36
N VAL A 1112 24.39 18.12 -12.89
CA VAL A 1112 24.30 18.49 -11.46
C VAL A 1112 24.06 17.25 -10.58
N MET A 1113 23.34 16.24 -11.08
CA MET A 1113 23.21 14.94 -10.42
C MET A 1113 24.54 14.19 -10.36
N LEU A 1114 25.33 14.17 -11.43
CA LEU A 1114 26.66 13.54 -11.46
C LEU A 1114 27.67 14.28 -10.57
N GLU A 1115 27.63 15.62 -10.53
CA GLU A 1115 28.44 16.45 -9.63
C GLU A 1115 28.06 16.20 -8.16
N LYS A 1116 26.76 16.19 -7.84
CA LYS A 1116 26.27 15.80 -6.50
C LYS A 1116 26.60 14.34 -6.16
N LEU A 1117 26.51 13.41 -7.11
CA LEU A 1117 26.89 12.00 -6.90
C LEU A 1117 28.38 11.88 -6.54
N ASN A 1118 29.26 12.60 -7.23
CA ASN A 1118 30.69 12.63 -6.92
C ASN A 1118 31.01 13.31 -5.57
N GLN A 1119 30.13 14.19 -5.07
CA GLN A 1119 30.23 14.79 -3.74
C GLN A 1119 29.64 13.90 -2.62
N LEU A 1120 28.57 13.14 -2.92
CA LEU A 1120 27.90 12.23 -1.97
C LEU A 1120 28.60 10.87 -1.86
N TYR A 1121 29.31 10.46 -2.91
CA TYR A 1121 30.08 9.21 -3.00
C TYR A 1121 31.50 9.52 -3.54
N PRO A 1122 32.35 10.24 -2.79
CA PRO A 1122 33.73 10.47 -3.20
C PRO A 1122 34.48 9.15 -3.35
N ALA A 1123 35.26 9.02 -4.43
CA ALA A 1123 36.03 7.81 -4.73
C ALA A 1123 37.10 7.45 -3.68
N ASP A 1124 37.36 8.36 -2.73
CA ASP A 1124 38.31 8.20 -1.64
C ASP A 1124 37.70 7.61 -0.35
N SER A 1125 36.40 7.25 -0.33
CA SER A 1125 35.78 6.56 0.82
C SER A 1125 36.17 5.06 0.92
N TYR A 1126 37.37 4.71 0.46
CA TYR A 1126 37.93 3.36 0.38
C TYR A 1126 39.17 3.19 1.28
N ILE A 1127 39.16 3.85 2.44
CA ILE A 1127 40.14 3.64 3.50
C ILE A 1127 39.39 3.37 4.81
N PHE A 1128 39.07 2.09 5.03
CA PHE A 1128 39.48 1.31 6.20
C PHE A 1128 39.26 -0.20 5.91
#